data_AF-A0A7R9VHR9-F1
#
_entry.id   AF-A0A7R9VHR9-F1
#
_cell.length_a   1.000
_cell.length_b   1.000
_cell.length_c   1.000
_cell.angle_alpha   90.00
_cell.angle_beta   90.00
_cell.angle_gamma   90.00
#
_symmetry.space_group_name_H-M   'P 1'
#
loop_
_entity.id
_entity.type
_entity.pdbx_description
1 polymer ?
#
loop_
_entity_poly.entity_id
_entity_poly.type
_entity_poly.pdbx_seq_one_letter_code
_entity_poly.pdbx_strand_id
1 'polypeptide(L)'
;MEVFEHDCMQAAGLLNDKELEVWKRKEVRFNTKTAYTQSKFNLLREDSEGYAKLITCLNHFGEQALSAETVKVVFHEVQALIGYFDLDPNRVLDLVLEAGVQQPDNAGYVNMLPLFKADAVVHLLGFKFQQYQRSDGPPPPDNLFMFAAHLVSSGKISLDALCGHLSPSDDSLRSQTAAATTSMRAAVDDIGTVNLTSNAAALKSETGATDRPSDANLSRDRMLKSSALDLDPTPFRAKMLPANIGNNQKLGLVLSLIRRGDMTSAGLLMDVLEAAGLPAAAWPPVAAALCEAVTPDVARAHRAIAPNGLRSVCALGAPVAAAEPTCDGADSALSDETVKLLRRLGTFLHTDVVLLTQVIRVLRHQVQLHCTAVLDPDIDNNSMLEPDSEALSVRERVESLLSSVVMPACQLVPSNVALQSELWGLLKMFPYQSRFRFYQIHKEVSERSAYLTAASKMATREVRKVLKRLARPERDEAGRERRDTKQAMRPYARMLAKAAHACPIQVSEVLVQLVESYSNQIEPITDALKYVTPYAFDVLTYVVLARMAMDRPKIKDDGINITDWLQNLSTFNAAVCRKYNDMEISAMCQLLTNALRAGDAFDLLVLKDLNEVLTGIVVHSEVSDKQLEGLAGGRELRERAIVSSNEERERSSKAWARGSRRLLAALQHGRPERHLALPLLVLLAQQRH
;
A
#
# COMPACT_ATOMS: atom_id res chain seq x y z
N MET A 1 -53.53 -1.92 53.99
CA MET A 1 -53.06 -2.45 55.28
C MET A 1 -52.93 -1.23 56.17
N GLU A 2 -53.87 -1.01 57.08
CA GLU A 2 -53.86 0.13 58.00
C GLU A 2 -52.70 -0.04 58.98
N VAL A 3 -51.76 0.90 58.97
CA VAL A 3 -50.63 0.89 59.90
C VAL A 3 -51.13 1.52 61.19
N PHE A 4 -51.14 0.77 62.29
CA PHE A 4 -51.46 1.30 63.62
C PHE A 4 -50.46 2.41 63.98
N GLU A 5 -50.96 3.57 64.41
CA GLU A 5 -50.12 4.69 64.87
C GLU A 5 -49.20 4.22 66.00
N HIS A 6 -47.92 4.61 65.93
CA HIS A 6 -46.90 4.18 66.89
C HIS A 6 -47.23 4.58 68.34
N ASP A 7 -47.97 5.67 68.51
CA ASP A 7 -48.49 6.15 69.81
C ASP A 7 -49.48 5.15 70.43
N CYS A 8 -50.34 4.52 69.61
CA CYS A 8 -51.27 3.50 70.09
C CYS A 8 -50.55 2.19 70.48
N MET A 9 -49.49 1.82 69.76
CA MET A 9 -48.71 0.61 70.07
C MET A 9 -47.83 0.78 71.32
N GLN A 10 -47.35 2.00 71.58
CA GLN A 10 -46.66 2.34 72.83
C GLN A 10 -47.65 2.33 74.01
N ALA A 11 -48.84 2.92 73.84
CA ALA A 11 -49.89 2.92 74.87
C ALA A 11 -50.41 1.52 75.21
N ALA A 12 -50.42 0.59 74.25
CA ALA A 12 -50.77 -0.81 74.45
C ALA A 12 -49.65 -1.67 75.08
N GLY A 13 -48.48 -1.08 75.36
CA GLY A 13 -47.33 -1.78 75.95
C GLY A 13 -46.62 -2.76 75.00
N LEU A 14 -46.87 -2.66 73.69
CA LEU A 14 -46.33 -3.57 72.68
C LEU A 14 -44.93 -3.17 72.19
N LEU A 15 -44.48 -1.95 72.48
CA LEU A 15 -43.17 -1.42 72.10
C LEU A 15 -42.53 -0.69 73.29
N ASN A 16 -41.30 -1.06 73.65
CA ASN A 16 -40.48 -0.31 74.60
C ASN A 16 -39.81 0.90 73.92
N ASP A 17 -39.32 1.89 74.70
CA ASP A 17 -38.74 3.13 74.14
C ASP A 17 -37.59 2.92 73.14
N LYS A 18 -36.77 1.88 73.33
CA LYS A 18 -35.71 1.50 72.37
C LYS A 18 -36.26 0.87 71.08
N GLU A 19 -37.38 0.16 71.18
CA GLU A 19 -38.06 -0.49 70.05
C GLU A 19 -38.88 0.51 69.23
N LEU A 20 -39.41 1.56 69.88
CA LEU A 20 -40.11 2.67 69.26
C LEU A 20 -39.22 3.42 68.25
N GLU A 21 -37.97 3.71 68.61
CA GLU A 21 -36.98 4.35 67.72
C GLU A 21 -36.63 3.49 66.49
N VAL A 22 -36.60 2.17 66.66
CA VAL A 22 -36.40 1.23 65.56
C VAL A 22 -37.65 1.13 64.68
N TRP A 23 -38.83 1.15 65.32
CA TRP A 23 -40.12 1.14 64.62
C TRP A 23 -40.30 2.40 63.77
N LYS A 24 -40.03 3.59 64.30
CA LYS A 24 -40.05 4.86 63.54
C LYS A 24 -39.14 4.81 62.32
N ARG A 25 -37.92 4.24 62.43
CA ARG A 25 -37.05 4.02 61.27
C ARG A 25 -37.60 3.02 60.27
N LYS A 26 -38.25 1.94 60.73
CA LYS A 26 -38.91 0.96 59.86
C LYS A 26 -40.14 1.55 59.17
N GLU A 27 -40.93 2.35 59.87
CA GLU A 27 -42.10 3.08 59.37
C GLU A 27 -41.67 4.09 58.30
N VAL A 28 -40.65 4.91 58.55
CA VAL A 28 -40.10 5.82 57.54
C VAL A 28 -39.64 5.04 56.32
N ARG A 29 -38.93 3.93 56.48
CA ARG A 29 -38.51 3.07 55.34
C ARG A 29 -39.71 2.44 54.62
N PHE A 30 -40.73 2.00 55.35
CA PHE A 30 -41.92 1.37 54.80
C PHE A 30 -42.78 2.39 54.04
N ASN A 31 -43.00 3.57 54.61
CA ASN A 31 -43.71 4.68 53.97
C ASN A 31 -42.92 5.19 52.77
N THR A 32 -41.59 5.32 52.89
CA THR A 32 -40.74 5.69 51.75
C THR A 32 -40.81 4.63 50.65
N LYS A 33 -40.76 3.34 51.00
CA LYS A 33 -40.90 2.26 50.02
C LYS A 33 -42.28 2.33 49.35
N THR A 34 -43.35 2.35 50.12
CA THR A 34 -44.73 2.35 49.61
C THR A 34 -45.05 3.60 48.77
N ALA A 35 -44.52 4.77 49.16
CA ALA A 35 -44.79 6.03 48.47
C ALA A 35 -43.91 6.26 47.24
N TYR A 36 -42.66 5.76 47.23
CA TYR A 36 -41.68 6.09 46.18
C TYR A 36 -41.24 4.92 45.30
N THR A 37 -41.58 3.67 45.64
CA THR A 37 -41.32 2.55 44.70
C THR A 37 -42.46 2.43 43.69
N GLN A 38 -42.15 2.63 42.41
CA GLN A 38 -43.06 2.26 41.34
C GLN A 38 -43.14 0.73 41.25
N SER A 39 -44.36 0.18 41.24
CA SER A 39 -44.61 -1.24 41.01
C SER A 39 -44.52 -1.54 39.51
N LYS A 40 -43.30 -1.57 38.96
CA LYS A 40 -43.05 -2.00 37.58
C LYS A 40 -42.30 -3.31 37.56
N PHE A 41 -42.70 -4.22 36.66
CA PHE A 41 -42.06 -5.51 36.51
C PHE A 41 -40.92 -5.42 35.49
N ASN A 42 -39.68 -5.60 35.94
CA ASN A 42 -38.48 -5.49 35.11
C ASN A 42 -37.89 -6.86 34.74
N LEU A 43 -38.16 -7.90 35.52
CA LEU A 43 -37.65 -9.25 35.25
C LEU A 43 -38.72 -10.09 34.56
N LEU A 44 -38.31 -10.93 33.61
CA LEU A 44 -39.22 -11.82 32.86
C LEU A 44 -40.05 -12.75 33.75
N ARG A 45 -39.53 -13.11 34.92
CA ARG A 45 -40.21 -13.98 35.89
C ARG A 45 -41.23 -13.26 36.77
N GLU A 46 -41.21 -11.93 36.82
CA GLU A 46 -42.14 -11.15 37.64
C GLU A 46 -43.53 -11.12 37.00
N ASP A 47 -43.58 -10.97 35.66
CA ASP A 47 -44.81 -11.11 34.87
C ASP A 47 -44.54 -11.87 33.57
N SER A 48 -44.63 -13.21 33.64
CA SER A 48 -44.38 -14.06 32.48
C SER A 48 -45.42 -13.90 31.36
N GLU A 49 -46.66 -13.52 31.69
CA GLU A 49 -47.74 -13.39 30.69
C GLU A 49 -47.55 -12.13 29.85
N GLY A 50 -47.30 -10.99 30.51
CA GLY A 50 -47.06 -9.72 29.84
C GLY A 50 -45.86 -9.79 28.90
N TYR A 51 -44.74 -10.36 29.36
CA TYR A 51 -43.56 -10.53 28.52
C TYR A 51 -43.75 -11.56 27.39
N ALA A 52 -44.49 -12.65 27.60
CA ALA A 52 -44.77 -13.61 26.52
C ALA A 52 -45.64 -13.00 25.41
N LYS A 53 -46.67 -12.22 25.78
CA LYS A 53 -47.51 -11.49 24.82
C LYS A 53 -46.71 -10.43 24.07
N LEU A 54 -45.83 -9.71 24.77
CA LEU A 54 -44.93 -8.74 24.15
C LEU A 54 -43.99 -9.38 23.13
N ILE A 55 -43.31 -10.47 23.49
CA ILE A 55 -42.40 -11.19 22.57
C ILE A 55 -43.17 -11.68 21.33
N THR A 56 -44.38 -12.20 21.53
CA THR A 56 -45.24 -12.64 20.43
C THR A 56 -45.63 -11.48 19.52
N CYS A 57 -45.98 -10.31 20.09
CA CYS A 57 -46.26 -9.08 19.36
C CYS A 57 -45.02 -8.56 18.59
N LEU A 58 -43.80 -8.79 19.09
CA LEU A 58 -42.57 -8.36 18.42
C LEU A 58 -42.06 -9.34 17.35
N ASN A 59 -42.57 -10.57 17.29
CA ASN A 59 -42.09 -11.64 16.40
C ASN A 59 -42.66 -11.57 14.97
N HIS A 60 -42.30 -10.52 14.23
CA HIS A 60 -42.76 -10.27 12.86
C HIS A 60 -41.65 -10.61 11.84
N PHE A 61 -41.66 -11.82 11.23
CA PHE A 61 -40.59 -12.30 10.34
C PHE A 61 -41.01 -12.41 8.86
N GLY A 62 -40.04 -12.32 7.94
CA GLY A 62 -40.23 -12.63 6.52
C GLY A 62 -41.24 -11.70 5.83
N GLU A 63 -42.25 -12.26 5.17
CA GLU A 63 -43.33 -11.51 4.51
C GLU A 63 -44.16 -10.66 5.49
N GLN A 64 -44.09 -10.95 6.79
CA GLN A 64 -44.75 -10.18 7.85
C GLN A 64 -43.84 -9.13 8.49
N ALA A 65 -42.69 -8.80 7.88
CA ALA A 65 -41.80 -7.75 8.39
C ALA A 65 -42.57 -6.43 8.59
N LEU A 66 -42.19 -5.70 9.64
CA LEU A 66 -42.87 -4.48 10.08
C LEU A 66 -42.80 -3.39 9.01
N SER A 67 -43.89 -3.23 8.25
CA SER A 67 -44.07 -2.13 7.30
C SER A 67 -44.38 -0.82 8.03
N ALA A 68 -44.20 0.33 7.37
CA ALA A 68 -44.48 1.64 7.95
C ALA A 68 -45.93 1.81 8.48
N GLU A 69 -46.88 1.05 7.91
CA GLU A 69 -48.28 1.04 8.34
C GLU A 69 -48.48 0.14 9.57
N THR A 70 -47.91 -1.07 9.53
CA THR A 70 -48.03 -2.07 10.60
C THR A 70 -47.32 -1.62 11.88
N VAL A 71 -46.20 -0.89 11.75
CA VAL A 71 -45.46 -0.31 12.89
C VAL A 71 -46.37 0.52 13.79
N LYS A 72 -47.32 1.28 13.24
CA LYS A 72 -48.24 2.10 14.05
C LYS A 72 -49.20 1.27 14.90
N VAL A 73 -49.65 0.14 14.36
CA VAL A 73 -50.55 -0.79 15.06
C VAL A 73 -49.78 -1.46 16.19
N VAL A 74 -48.62 -2.05 15.88
CA VAL A 74 -47.75 -2.72 16.85
C VAL A 74 -47.27 -1.74 17.93
N PHE A 75 -47.00 -0.49 17.56
CA PHE A 75 -46.68 0.58 18.50
C PHE A 75 -47.78 0.77 19.55
N HIS A 76 -49.05 0.84 19.13
CA HIS A 76 -50.17 1.00 20.05
C HIS A 76 -50.37 -0.25 20.92
N GLU A 77 -50.18 -1.45 20.35
CA GLU A 77 -50.23 -2.71 21.10
C GLU A 77 -49.15 -2.79 22.18
N VAL A 78 -47.90 -2.42 21.86
CA VAL A 78 -46.81 -2.40 22.85
C VAL A 78 -47.13 -1.41 23.98
N GLN A 79 -47.66 -0.23 23.68
CA GLN A 79 -48.09 0.73 24.70
C GLN A 79 -49.22 0.18 25.59
N ALA A 80 -50.18 -0.52 25.00
CA ALA A 80 -51.26 -1.17 25.75
C ALA A 80 -50.73 -2.27 26.67
N LEU A 81 -49.77 -3.09 26.22
CA LEU A 81 -49.12 -4.12 27.03
C LEU A 81 -48.31 -3.53 28.18
N ILE A 82 -47.58 -2.43 27.95
CA ILE A 82 -46.83 -1.72 29.01
C ILE A 82 -47.79 -1.26 30.12
N GLY A 83 -48.93 -0.66 29.76
CA GLY A 83 -49.89 -0.14 30.72
C GLY A 83 -50.74 -1.20 31.42
N TYR A 84 -51.12 -2.28 30.72
CA TYR A 84 -51.98 -3.32 31.28
C TYR A 84 -51.24 -4.24 32.25
N PHE A 85 -49.98 -4.56 31.95
CA PHE A 85 -49.16 -5.47 32.75
C PHE A 85 -48.09 -4.73 33.58
N ASP A 86 -48.15 -3.40 33.70
CA ASP A 86 -47.17 -2.59 34.43
C ASP A 86 -45.68 -2.94 34.11
N LEU A 87 -45.38 -3.21 32.83
CA LEU A 87 -44.05 -3.62 32.39
C LEU A 87 -43.04 -2.46 32.48
N ASP A 88 -41.79 -2.77 32.83
CA ASP A 88 -40.73 -1.76 32.82
C ASP A 88 -40.36 -1.34 31.37
N PRO A 89 -40.49 -0.05 31.00
CA PRO A 89 -40.22 0.39 29.62
C PRO A 89 -38.79 0.14 29.13
N ASN A 90 -37.79 0.10 30.02
CA ASN A 90 -36.41 -0.18 29.61
C ASN A 90 -36.23 -1.65 29.27
N ARG A 91 -36.91 -2.56 29.99
CA ARG A 91 -36.92 -3.99 29.65
C ARG A 91 -37.65 -4.25 28.34
N VAL A 92 -38.76 -3.55 28.11
CA VAL A 92 -39.48 -3.60 26.83
C VAL A 92 -38.60 -3.10 25.70
N LEU A 93 -37.88 -1.99 25.88
CA LEU A 93 -36.89 -1.51 24.90
C LEU A 93 -35.78 -2.53 24.64
N ASP A 94 -35.25 -3.20 25.67
CA ASP A 94 -34.23 -4.25 25.51
C ASP A 94 -34.71 -5.40 24.61
N LEU A 95 -35.97 -5.80 24.74
CA LEU A 95 -36.61 -6.83 23.90
C LEU A 95 -36.90 -6.32 22.48
N VAL A 96 -37.28 -5.05 22.31
CA VAL A 96 -37.42 -4.42 20.99
C VAL A 96 -36.07 -4.39 20.26
N LEU A 97 -35.00 -4.01 20.97
CA LEU A 97 -33.64 -4.02 20.43
C LEU A 97 -33.20 -5.45 20.08
N GLU A 98 -33.55 -6.44 20.89
CA GLU A 98 -33.23 -7.85 20.61
C GLU A 98 -33.96 -8.39 19.37
N ALA A 99 -35.24 -8.05 19.20
CA ALA A 99 -35.99 -8.35 17.98
C ALA A 99 -35.36 -7.66 16.75
N GLY A 100 -34.95 -6.40 16.88
CA GLY A 100 -34.22 -5.67 15.83
C GLY A 100 -32.86 -6.28 15.49
N VAL A 101 -32.13 -6.80 16.49
CA VAL A 101 -30.87 -7.55 16.26
C VAL A 101 -31.12 -8.85 15.52
N GLN A 102 -32.26 -9.53 15.71
CA GLN A 102 -32.58 -10.72 14.90
C GLN A 102 -32.94 -10.37 13.45
N GLN A 103 -33.34 -9.13 13.18
CA GLN A 103 -33.75 -8.64 11.86
C GLN A 103 -33.15 -7.26 11.55
N PRO A 104 -31.82 -7.16 11.32
CA PRO A 104 -31.12 -5.88 11.21
C PRO A 104 -31.57 -5.02 10.02
N ASP A 105 -32.16 -5.63 8.99
CA ASP A 105 -32.66 -4.94 7.78
C ASP A 105 -34.10 -4.43 7.92
N ASN A 106 -34.83 -4.85 8.96
CA ASN A 106 -36.20 -4.42 9.18
C ASN A 106 -36.26 -3.03 9.83
N ALA A 107 -36.46 -2.00 9.00
CA ALA A 107 -36.56 -0.60 9.42
C ALA A 107 -37.73 -0.33 10.39
N GLY A 108 -38.72 -1.23 10.48
CA GLY A 108 -39.84 -1.09 11.40
C GLY A 108 -39.42 -1.02 12.86
N TYR A 109 -38.43 -1.82 13.28
CA TYR A 109 -37.92 -1.77 14.66
C TYR A 109 -37.24 -0.44 14.99
N VAL A 110 -36.54 0.15 14.02
CA VAL A 110 -35.92 1.48 14.16
C VAL A 110 -36.99 2.57 14.30
N ASN A 111 -38.09 2.43 13.57
CA ASN A 111 -39.22 3.37 13.62
C ASN A 111 -40.03 3.28 14.93
N MET A 112 -39.91 2.20 15.70
CA MET A 112 -40.53 2.08 17.03
C MET A 112 -39.73 2.77 18.14
N LEU A 113 -38.41 2.98 17.95
CA LEU A 113 -37.55 3.56 18.99
C LEU A 113 -37.96 4.93 19.54
N PRO A 114 -38.63 5.84 18.80
CA PRO A 114 -39.16 7.09 19.35
C PRO A 114 -40.16 6.92 20.51
N LEU A 115 -40.68 5.71 20.76
CA LEU A 115 -41.46 5.37 21.97
C LEU A 115 -40.67 5.56 23.26
N PHE A 116 -39.37 5.36 23.19
CA PHE A 116 -38.50 5.26 24.35
C PHE A 116 -37.57 6.46 24.44
N LYS A 117 -36.95 6.63 25.61
CA LYS A 117 -35.95 7.68 25.81
C LYS A 117 -34.72 7.39 24.94
N ALA A 118 -34.29 8.38 24.15
CA ALA A 118 -33.14 8.23 23.25
C ALA A 118 -31.86 7.76 23.98
N ASP A 119 -31.58 8.32 25.16
CA ASP A 119 -30.43 7.95 25.99
C ASP A 119 -30.46 6.46 26.41
N ALA A 120 -31.65 5.92 26.67
CA ALA A 120 -31.81 4.52 27.06
C ALA A 120 -31.45 3.57 25.92
N VAL A 121 -31.69 3.97 24.66
CA VAL A 121 -31.34 3.16 23.49
C VAL A 121 -29.84 2.95 23.41
N VAL A 122 -29.06 4.02 23.57
CA VAL A 122 -27.58 3.96 23.52
C VAL A 122 -27.03 3.13 24.66
N HIS A 123 -27.51 3.36 25.88
CA HIS A 123 -27.04 2.64 27.06
C HIS A 123 -27.36 1.15 27.02
N LEU A 124 -28.57 0.75 26.58
CA LEU A 124 -28.94 -0.66 26.47
C LEU A 124 -28.18 -1.36 25.34
N LEU A 125 -28.01 -0.71 24.19
CA LEU A 125 -27.20 -1.26 23.11
C LEU A 125 -25.72 -1.40 23.54
N GLY A 126 -25.18 -0.39 24.22
CA GLY A 126 -23.86 -0.42 24.82
C GLY A 126 -23.72 -1.55 25.84
N PHE A 127 -24.71 -1.75 26.69
CA PHE A 127 -24.76 -2.86 27.65
C PHE A 127 -24.76 -4.23 26.95
N LYS A 128 -25.48 -4.39 25.83
CA LYS A 128 -25.41 -5.61 25.01
C LYS A 128 -23.99 -5.84 24.47
N PHE A 129 -23.31 -4.81 23.97
CA PHE A 129 -21.89 -4.93 23.57
C PHE A 129 -20.96 -5.28 24.73
N GLN A 130 -21.22 -4.74 25.93
CA GLN A 130 -20.43 -5.02 27.13
C GLN A 130 -20.44 -6.51 27.54
N GLN A 131 -21.53 -7.23 27.24
CA GLN A 131 -21.62 -8.68 27.51
C GLN A 131 -20.55 -9.49 26.76
N TYR A 132 -20.10 -8.99 25.60
CA TYR A 132 -19.11 -9.63 24.74
C TYR A 132 -17.69 -9.08 24.94
N GLN A 133 -17.44 -8.27 25.97
CA GLN A 133 -16.09 -7.71 26.25
C GLN A 133 -15.19 -8.66 27.05
N ARG A 134 -15.70 -9.82 27.45
CA ARG A 134 -14.93 -10.82 28.21
C ARG A 134 -13.91 -11.46 27.27
N SER A 135 -12.64 -11.51 27.68
CA SER A 135 -11.55 -12.05 26.86
C SER A 135 -11.74 -13.52 26.45
N ASP A 136 -12.48 -14.28 27.25
CA ASP A 136 -12.75 -15.72 27.09
C ASP A 136 -14.14 -16.00 26.49
N GLY A 137 -14.91 -14.96 26.16
CA GLY A 137 -16.25 -15.07 25.60
C GLY A 137 -16.25 -15.17 24.07
N PRO A 138 -17.37 -15.61 23.46
CA PRO A 138 -17.54 -15.53 22.02
C PRO A 138 -17.51 -14.06 21.55
N PRO A 139 -17.05 -13.79 20.32
CA PRO A 139 -17.13 -12.45 19.75
C PRO A 139 -18.61 -12.02 19.59
N PRO A 140 -18.90 -10.70 19.55
CA PRO A 140 -20.26 -10.23 19.34
C PRO A 140 -20.81 -10.72 17.99
N PRO A 141 -22.10 -11.10 17.92
CA PRO A 141 -22.69 -11.60 16.68
C PRO A 141 -22.79 -10.50 15.62
N ASP A 142 -22.60 -10.87 14.35
CA ASP A 142 -22.62 -9.93 13.21
C ASP A 142 -23.90 -9.09 13.15
N ASN A 143 -25.06 -9.69 13.44
CA ASN A 143 -26.33 -8.96 13.40
C ASN A 143 -26.41 -7.83 14.43
N LEU A 144 -25.71 -7.94 15.57
CA LEU A 144 -25.65 -6.86 16.56
C LEU A 144 -24.92 -5.65 15.98
N PHE A 145 -23.82 -5.87 15.25
CA PHE A 145 -23.12 -4.79 14.55
C PHE A 145 -23.94 -4.23 13.39
N MET A 146 -24.64 -5.07 12.61
CA MET A 146 -25.49 -4.63 11.51
C MET A 146 -26.66 -3.76 12.01
N PHE A 147 -27.32 -4.15 13.11
CA PHE A 147 -28.39 -3.36 13.70
C PHE A 147 -27.85 -2.07 14.33
N ALA A 148 -26.73 -2.12 15.04
CA ALA A 148 -26.07 -0.90 15.56
C ALA A 148 -25.73 0.09 14.43
N ALA A 149 -25.18 -0.41 13.32
CA ALA A 149 -24.92 0.38 12.12
C ALA A 149 -26.22 0.93 11.51
N HIS A 150 -27.34 0.19 11.57
CA HIS A 150 -28.65 0.68 11.14
C HIS A 150 -29.13 1.87 11.98
N LEU A 151 -28.95 1.81 13.31
CA LEU A 151 -29.33 2.89 14.22
C LEU A 151 -28.47 4.16 14.05
N VAL A 152 -27.17 3.99 13.77
CA VAL A 152 -26.27 5.11 13.46
C VAL A 152 -26.64 5.73 12.10
N SER A 153 -26.77 4.92 11.05
CA SER A 153 -27.09 5.40 9.69
C SER A 153 -28.47 6.08 9.59
N SER A 154 -29.43 5.68 10.43
CA SER A 154 -30.75 6.33 10.53
C SER A 154 -30.77 7.56 11.43
N GLY A 155 -29.64 7.93 12.05
CA GLY A 155 -29.51 9.10 12.93
C GLY A 155 -30.24 8.95 14.27
N LYS A 156 -30.61 7.74 14.68
CA LYS A 156 -31.28 7.48 15.98
C LYS A 156 -30.28 7.44 17.14
N ILE A 157 -29.03 7.11 16.86
CA ILE A 157 -27.93 7.06 17.83
C ILE A 157 -26.75 7.84 17.28
N SER A 158 -26.09 8.64 18.12
CA SER A 158 -24.82 9.25 17.77
C SER A 158 -23.68 8.23 17.83
N LEU A 159 -22.83 8.22 16.80
CA LEU A 159 -21.67 7.34 16.72
C LEU A 159 -20.74 7.53 17.93
N ASP A 160 -20.53 8.77 18.35
CA ASP A 160 -19.68 9.12 19.49
C ASP A 160 -20.18 8.50 20.81
N ALA A 161 -21.49 8.60 21.08
CA ALA A 161 -22.07 8.02 22.30
C ALA A 161 -21.99 6.49 22.30
N LEU A 162 -22.17 5.84 21.15
CA LEU A 162 -22.00 4.40 21.03
C LEU A 162 -20.54 3.98 21.23
N CYS A 163 -19.59 4.70 20.62
CA CYS A 163 -18.16 4.44 20.72
C CYS A 163 -17.64 4.45 22.16
N GLY A 164 -18.23 5.27 23.05
CA GLY A 164 -17.92 5.29 24.48
C GLY A 164 -18.22 3.98 25.22
N HIS A 165 -19.11 3.14 24.67
CA HIS A 165 -19.45 1.83 25.24
C HIS A 165 -18.68 0.66 24.61
N LEU A 166 -18.02 0.87 23.47
CA LEU A 166 -17.33 -0.19 22.72
C LEU A 166 -15.94 -0.49 23.30
N SER A 167 -15.53 -1.75 23.19
CA SER A 167 -14.17 -2.18 23.51
C SER A 167 -13.33 -2.43 22.23
N PRO A 168 -12.01 -2.25 22.29
CA PRO A 168 -11.22 -1.73 23.42
C PRO A 168 -11.36 -0.20 23.59
N SER A 169 -11.07 0.28 24.80
CA SER A 169 -10.92 1.72 25.06
C SER A 169 -9.79 2.31 24.20
N ASP A 170 -9.83 3.61 23.92
CA ASP A 170 -8.85 4.25 23.03
C ASP A 170 -7.41 4.13 23.56
N ASP A 171 -7.21 4.23 24.87
CA ASP A 171 -5.89 4.07 25.49
C ASP A 171 -5.38 2.62 25.41
N SER A 172 -6.27 1.65 25.60
CA SER A 172 -5.94 0.24 25.46
C SER A 172 -5.60 -0.08 24.00
N LEU A 173 -6.37 0.47 23.06
CA LEU A 173 -6.12 0.32 21.63
C LEU A 173 -4.75 0.88 21.24
N ARG A 174 -4.40 2.09 21.68
CA ARG A 174 -3.07 2.69 21.44
C ARG A 174 -1.95 1.81 21.99
N SER A 175 -2.11 1.30 23.20
CA SER A 175 -1.12 0.44 23.86
C SER A 175 -0.94 -0.89 23.11
N GLN A 176 -2.04 -1.54 22.72
CA GLN A 176 -2.01 -2.79 21.96
C GLN A 176 -1.40 -2.60 20.57
N THR A 177 -1.73 -1.50 19.89
CA THR A 177 -1.22 -1.19 18.55
C THR A 177 0.27 -0.83 18.61
N ALA A 178 0.71 -0.10 19.63
CA ALA A 178 2.13 0.18 19.85
C ALA A 178 2.93 -1.11 20.09
N ALA A 179 2.37 -2.05 20.86
CA ALA A 179 2.97 -3.38 21.07
C ALA A 179 3.05 -4.19 19.77
N ALA A 180 1.96 -4.22 18.98
CA ALA A 180 1.94 -4.89 17.67
C ALA A 180 2.95 -4.27 16.71
N THR A 181 3.04 -2.94 16.64
CA THR A 181 4.02 -2.22 15.80
C THR A 181 5.45 -2.56 16.20
N THR A 182 5.73 -2.65 17.51
CA THR A 182 7.06 -3.01 18.03
C THR A 182 7.42 -4.46 17.68
N SER A 183 6.47 -5.38 17.87
CA SER A 183 6.62 -6.79 17.47
C SER A 183 6.84 -6.94 15.96
N MET A 184 6.09 -6.19 15.16
CA MET A 184 6.22 -6.15 13.71
C MET A 184 7.60 -5.63 13.28
N ARG A 185 8.07 -4.52 13.84
CA ARG A 185 9.42 -4.00 13.57
C ARG A 185 10.51 -5.01 13.93
N ALA A 186 10.42 -5.65 15.09
CA ALA A 186 11.37 -6.69 15.50
C ALA A 186 11.37 -7.89 14.52
N ALA A 187 10.19 -8.32 14.05
CA ALA A 187 10.08 -9.38 13.06
C ALA A 187 10.66 -8.98 11.69
N VAL A 188 10.57 -7.69 11.33
CA VAL A 188 11.16 -7.14 10.10
C VAL A 188 12.67 -7.00 10.24
N ASP A 189 13.18 -6.68 11.42
CA ASP A 189 14.62 -6.61 11.71
C ASP A 189 15.28 -7.99 11.74
N ASP A 190 14.54 -9.02 12.12
CA ASP A 190 14.97 -10.41 12.00
C ASP A 190 15.12 -10.89 10.54
N ILE A 191 14.55 -10.18 9.57
CA ILE A 191 14.70 -10.56 8.15
C ILE A 191 16.16 -10.39 7.72
N GLY A 192 16.84 -11.51 7.55
CA GLY A 192 18.23 -11.56 7.08
C GLY A 192 19.26 -11.61 8.19
N THR A 193 18.86 -11.64 9.47
CA THR A 193 19.74 -12.04 10.56
C THR A 193 20.08 -13.53 10.40
N VAL A 194 21.34 -13.88 10.62
CA VAL A 194 21.78 -15.28 10.66
C VAL A 194 22.13 -15.58 12.11
N ASN A 195 21.27 -16.30 12.81
CA ASN A 195 21.55 -16.77 14.16
C ASN A 195 22.69 -17.80 14.12
N LEU A 196 23.90 -17.38 14.45
CA LEU A 196 25.08 -18.26 14.49
C LEU A 196 24.96 -19.31 15.62
N THR A 197 24.21 -19.00 16.68
CA THR A 197 24.00 -19.85 17.86
C THR A 197 23.03 -21.00 17.61
N SER A 198 22.00 -20.83 16.78
CA SER A 198 21.10 -21.93 16.40
C SER A 198 21.81 -22.97 15.53
N ASN A 199 22.72 -22.52 14.66
CA ASN A 199 23.60 -23.42 13.91
C ASN A 199 24.57 -24.17 14.84
N ALA A 200 25.09 -23.50 15.89
CA ALA A 200 25.95 -24.15 16.88
C ALA A 200 25.18 -25.12 17.80
N ALA A 201 23.91 -24.84 18.11
CA ALA A 201 23.04 -25.75 18.88
C ALA A 201 22.65 -26.99 18.07
N ALA A 202 22.37 -26.83 16.77
CA ALA A 202 22.20 -27.96 15.85
C ALA A 202 23.47 -28.82 15.74
N LEU A 203 24.66 -28.20 15.77
CA LEU A 203 25.94 -28.93 15.84
C LEU A 203 26.19 -29.62 17.21
N LYS A 204 25.64 -29.10 18.32
CA LYS A 204 25.87 -29.64 19.67
C LYS A 204 24.86 -30.71 20.09
N SER A 205 23.66 -30.74 19.51
CA SER A 205 22.70 -31.82 19.75
C SER A 205 23.08 -33.14 19.06
N GLU A 206 24.07 -33.12 18.16
CA GLU A 206 24.53 -34.29 17.40
C GLU A 206 25.83 -34.93 17.96
N THR A 207 26.44 -34.40 19.02
CA THR A 207 27.63 -35.04 19.63
C THR A 207 27.33 -36.32 20.44
N GLY A 208 26.11 -36.87 20.31
CA GLY A 208 25.68 -38.12 20.95
C GLY A 208 25.31 -39.26 20.00
N ALA A 209 25.42 -39.08 18.68
CA ALA A 209 25.11 -40.12 17.70
C ALA A 209 26.19 -40.19 16.61
N THR A 210 26.68 -41.38 16.32
CA THR A 210 27.80 -41.71 15.41
C THR A 210 27.49 -41.57 13.93
N ASP A 211 26.61 -40.67 13.52
CA ASP A 211 26.36 -40.36 12.11
C ASP A 211 26.82 -38.93 11.84
N ARG A 212 27.93 -38.80 11.08
CA ARG A 212 28.36 -37.51 10.55
C ARG A 212 27.18 -36.91 9.77
N PRO A 213 26.76 -35.66 10.04
CA PRO A 213 25.76 -35.03 9.19
C PRO A 213 26.37 -34.93 7.79
N SER A 214 25.75 -35.58 6.81
CA SER A 214 26.14 -35.40 5.41
C SER A 214 26.03 -33.91 5.05
N ASP A 215 27.03 -33.37 4.35
CA ASP A 215 27.09 -31.98 3.86
C ASP A 215 25.82 -31.52 3.11
N ALA A 216 24.94 -32.44 2.73
CA ALA A 216 23.65 -32.20 2.10
C ALA A 216 22.66 -31.39 2.95
N ASN A 217 22.66 -31.54 4.29
CA ASN A 217 21.68 -30.86 5.14
C ASN A 217 22.03 -29.38 5.43
N LEU A 218 23.32 -29.04 5.58
CA LEU A 218 23.76 -27.63 5.62
C LEU A 218 23.65 -26.94 4.24
N SER A 219 23.73 -27.70 3.15
CA SER A 219 23.56 -27.20 1.78
C SER A 219 22.10 -26.82 1.45
N ARG A 220 21.12 -27.51 2.05
CA ARG A 220 19.68 -27.28 1.82
C ARG A 220 19.17 -25.91 2.25
N ASP A 221 19.70 -25.34 3.32
CA ASP A 221 19.30 -24.00 3.80
C ASP A 221 20.03 -22.87 3.07
N ARG A 222 21.16 -23.20 2.43
CA ARG A 222 21.83 -22.34 1.45
C ARG A 222 21.14 -22.39 0.09
N MET A 223 20.37 -23.42 -0.25
CA MET A 223 19.77 -23.58 -1.57
C MET A 223 18.68 -22.54 -1.82
N LEU A 224 18.71 -21.88 -2.99
CA LEU A 224 17.67 -20.93 -3.40
C LEU A 224 16.40 -21.72 -3.68
N LYS A 225 15.38 -21.55 -2.83
CA LYS A 225 14.08 -22.19 -2.99
C LYS A 225 13.23 -21.33 -3.90
N SER A 226 12.51 -21.94 -4.85
CA SER A 226 11.57 -21.24 -5.72
C SER A 226 10.49 -20.51 -4.93
N SER A 227 10.04 -21.11 -3.82
CA SER A 227 9.04 -20.52 -2.90
C SER A 227 9.53 -19.27 -2.17
N ALA A 228 10.84 -19.16 -1.90
CA ALA A 228 11.40 -17.96 -1.27
C ALA A 228 11.37 -16.74 -2.20
N LEU A 229 11.30 -16.96 -3.52
CA LEU A 229 11.17 -15.92 -4.53
C LEU A 229 9.72 -15.53 -4.82
N ASP A 230 8.74 -16.12 -4.15
CA ASP A 230 7.35 -15.66 -4.28
C ASP A 230 7.17 -14.31 -3.59
N LEU A 231 8.06 -13.96 -2.65
CA LEU A 231 8.16 -12.64 -2.03
C LEU A 231 6.84 -12.17 -1.40
N ASP A 232 6.03 -13.10 -0.92
CA ASP A 232 4.72 -12.81 -0.32
C ASP A 232 4.86 -12.20 1.08
N PRO A 233 4.49 -10.92 1.29
CA PRO A 233 4.57 -10.28 2.60
C PRO A 233 3.35 -10.59 3.48
N THR A 234 2.30 -11.26 2.98
CA THR A 234 1.05 -11.53 3.71
C THR A 234 1.21 -12.03 5.16
N PRO A 235 2.19 -12.91 5.50
CA PRO A 235 2.39 -13.35 6.88
C PRO A 235 2.69 -12.21 7.87
N PHE A 236 3.27 -11.11 7.40
CA PHE A 236 3.56 -9.94 8.22
C PHE A 236 2.34 -9.07 8.49
N ARG A 237 1.29 -9.16 7.67
CA ARG A 237 0.04 -8.41 7.87
C ARG A 237 -0.61 -8.77 9.20
N ALA A 238 -0.64 -10.06 9.55
CA ALA A 238 -1.19 -10.52 10.82
C ALA A 238 -0.43 -9.97 12.03
N LYS A 239 0.88 -9.72 11.90
CA LYS A 239 1.72 -9.13 12.96
C LYS A 239 1.49 -7.64 13.17
N MET A 240 0.90 -6.93 12.20
CA MET A 240 0.52 -5.53 12.37
C MET A 240 -0.71 -5.37 13.26
N LEU A 241 -1.53 -6.40 13.36
CA LEU A 241 -2.79 -6.35 14.09
C LEU A 241 -2.54 -6.72 15.56
N PRO A 242 -3.20 -6.03 16.51
CA PRO A 242 -3.28 -6.47 17.90
C PRO A 242 -3.70 -7.93 18.04
N ALA A 243 -3.22 -8.58 19.11
CA ALA A 243 -3.71 -9.90 19.51
C ALA A 243 -5.24 -9.85 19.75
N ASN A 244 -5.96 -10.90 19.35
CA ASN A 244 -7.42 -10.98 19.45
C ASN A 244 -8.18 -9.85 18.72
N ILE A 245 -7.68 -9.42 17.55
CA ILE A 245 -8.32 -8.40 16.71
C ILE A 245 -9.80 -8.66 16.40
N GLY A 246 -10.21 -9.93 16.34
CA GLY A 246 -11.61 -10.32 16.11
C GLY A 246 -12.58 -9.85 17.21
N ASN A 247 -12.08 -9.55 18.41
CA ASN A 247 -12.89 -9.04 19.51
C ASN A 247 -12.99 -7.50 19.51
N ASN A 248 -12.33 -6.82 18.57
CA ASN A 248 -12.39 -5.37 18.47
C ASN A 248 -13.74 -4.93 17.90
N GLN A 249 -14.59 -4.41 18.79
CA GLN A 249 -15.96 -4.05 18.47
C GLN A 249 -16.02 -2.82 17.55
N LYS A 250 -15.05 -1.91 17.64
CA LYS A 250 -14.96 -0.76 16.74
C LYS A 250 -14.74 -1.19 15.29
N LEU A 251 -13.88 -2.18 15.05
CA LEU A 251 -13.67 -2.73 13.70
C LEU A 251 -14.91 -3.47 13.16
N GLY A 252 -15.60 -4.24 14.00
CA GLY A 252 -16.87 -4.88 13.63
C GLY A 252 -17.96 -3.89 13.24
N LEU A 253 -18.02 -2.75 13.94
CA LEU A 253 -18.92 -1.65 13.61
C LEU A 253 -18.54 -0.98 12.27
N VAL A 254 -17.25 -0.71 12.03
CA VAL A 254 -16.77 -0.18 10.72
C VAL A 254 -17.20 -1.10 9.58
N LEU A 255 -16.98 -2.40 9.71
CA LEU A 255 -17.36 -3.39 8.69
C LEU A 255 -18.87 -3.32 8.38
N SER A 256 -19.69 -3.21 9.42
CA SER A 256 -21.14 -3.18 9.27
C SER A 256 -21.65 -1.86 8.70
N LEU A 257 -21.03 -0.73 9.05
CA LEU A 257 -21.33 0.58 8.45
C LEU A 257 -21.01 0.59 6.95
N ILE A 258 -19.87 0.02 6.55
CA ILE A 258 -19.48 -0.11 5.13
C ILE A 258 -20.50 -0.97 4.36
N ARG A 259 -20.86 -2.14 4.91
CA ARG A 259 -21.86 -3.04 4.29
C ARG A 259 -23.23 -2.38 4.11
N ARG A 260 -23.60 -1.46 5.01
CA ARG A 260 -24.84 -0.68 4.90
C ARG A 260 -24.77 0.52 3.96
N GLY A 261 -23.58 0.89 3.48
CA GLY A 261 -23.38 2.04 2.61
C GLY A 261 -23.15 3.37 3.35
N ASP A 262 -23.06 3.38 4.68
CA ASP A 262 -22.78 4.60 5.45
C ASP A 262 -21.27 4.87 5.54
N MET A 263 -20.73 5.43 4.46
CA MET A 263 -19.30 5.72 4.33
C MET A 263 -18.86 6.91 5.19
N THR A 264 -19.78 7.81 5.53
CA THR A 264 -19.46 9.00 6.34
C THR A 264 -19.14 8.61 7.77
N SER A 265 -20.04 7.87 8.42
CA SER A 265 -19.81 7.37 9.78
C SER A 265 -18.69 6.34 9.84
N ALA A 266 -18.57 5.47 8.83
CA ALA A 266 -17.43 4.56 8.72
C ALA A 266 -16.11 5.33 8.61
N GLY A 267 -16.06 6.40 7.81
CA GLY A 267 -14.93 7.29 7.65
C GLY A 267 -14.45 7.90 8.97
N LEU A 268 -15.37 8.49 9.73
CA LEU A 268 -15.08 9.08 11.03
C LEU A 268 -14.50 8.05 12.02
N LEU A 269 -15.08 6.85 12.07
CA LEU A 269 -14.57 5.80 12.94
C LEU A 269 -13.20 5.27 12.48
N MET A 270 -12.97 5.18 11.17
CA MET A 270 -11.65 4.84 10.62
C MET A 270 -10.60 5.90 10.97
N ASP A 271 -10.95 7.18 10.96
CA ASP A 271 -10.04 8.27 11.36
C ASP A 271 -9.65 8.15 12.84
N VAL A 272 -10.60 7.79 13.72
CA VAL A 272 -10.33 7.52 15.14
C VAL A 272 -9.38 6.33 15.33
N LEU A 273 -9.58 5.25 14.57
CA LEU A 273 -8.71 4.07 14.62
C LEU A 273 -7.30 4.38 14.08
N GLU A 274 -7.21 5.15 12.99
CA GLU A 274 -5.94 5.59 12.41
C GLU A 274 -5.17 6.51 13.36
N ALA A 275 -5.86 7.41 14.07
CA ALA A 275 -5.27 8.23 15.13
C ALA A 275 -4.74 7.40 16.32
N ALA A 276 -5.29 6.20 16.55
CA ALA A 276 -4.76 5.23 17.51
C ALA A 276 -3.62 4.36 16.94
N GLY A 277 -3.25 4.55 15.68
CA GLY A 277 -2.19 3.83 14.97
C GLY A 277 -2.64 2.54 14.28
N LEU A 278 -3.95 2.24 14.26
CA LEU A 278 -4.50 1.03 13.66
C LEU A 278 -5.25 1.38 12.36
N PRO A 279 -4.63 1.21 11.17
CA PRO A 279 -5.35 1.37 9.92
C PRO A 279 -6.44 0.30 9.81
N ALA A 280 -7.71 0.71 9.70
CA ALA A 280 -8.84 -0.23 9.67
C ALA A 280 -8.74 -1.25 8.53
N ALA A 281 -8.20 -0.83 7.37
CA ALA A 281 -7.94 -1.68 6.21
C ALA A 281 -6.85 -2.75 6.46
N ALA A 282 -6.04 -2.67 7.53
CA ALA A 282 -5.16 -3.77 7.89
C ALA A 282 -5.93 -5.04 8.23
N TRP A 283 -7.15 -4.92 8.75
CA TRP A 283 -8.01 -6.07 9.02
C TRP A 283 -8.65 -6.59 7.71
N PRO A 284 -8.44 -7.88 7.33
CA PRO A 284 -8.86 -8.38 6.01
C PRO A 284 -10.35 -8.20 5.67
N PRO A 285 -11.31 -8.42 6.58
CA PRO A 285 -12.73 -8.21 6.29
C PRO A 285 -13.08 -6.76 5.92
N VAL A 286 -12.47 -5.77 6.59
CA VAL A 286 -12.68 -4.36 6.25
C VAL A 286 -12.06 -4.00 4.91
N ALA A 287 -10.85 -4.51 4.61
CA ALA A 287 -10.26 -4.31 3.28
C ALA A 287 -11.13 -4.90 2.16
N ALA A 288 -11.67 -6.11 2.36
CA ALA A 288 -12.56 -6.75 1.40
C ALA A 288 -13.84 -5.93 1.20
N ALA A 289 -14.47 -5.48 2.29
CA ALA A 289 -15.68 -4.66 2.22
C ALA A 289 -15.43 -3.29 1.53
N LEU A 290 -14.26 -2.67 1.75
CA LEU A 290 -13.86 -1.46 1.04
C LEU A 290 -13.63 -1.72 -0.46
N CYS A 291 -12.99 -2.83 -0.83
CA CYS A 291 -12.85 -3.23 -2.23
C CYS A 291 -14.23 -3.44 -2.88
N GLU A 292 -15.14 -4.15 -2.21
CA GLU A 292 -16.52 -4.35 -2.68
C GLU A 292 -17.27 -3.02 -2.85
N ALA A 293 -17.10 -2.07 -1.93
CA ALA A 293 -17.73 -0.74 -2.01
C ALA A 293 -17.23 0.10 -3.19
N VAL A 294 -15.94 0.00 -3.53
CA VAL A 294 -15.30 0.75 -4.63
C VAL A 294 -15.53 0.10 -6.01
N THR A 295 -15.73 -1.22 -6.03
CA THR A 295 -15.81 -2.01 -7.27
C THR A 295 -16.87 -1.52 -8.26
N PRO A 296 -18.11 -1.17 -7.87
CA PRO A 296 -19.14 -0.72 -8.82
C PRO A 296 -18.73 0.52 -9.62
N ASP A 297 -18.13 1.52 -8.95
CA ASP A 297 -17.73 2.77 -9.58
C ASP A 297 -16.50 2.60 -10.47
N VAL A 298 -15.50 1.84 -10.01
CA VAL A 298 -14.32 1.50 -10.82
C VAL A 298 -14.70 0.63 -12.01
N ALA A 299 -15.62 -0.33 -11.85
CA ALA A 299 -16.09 -1.18 -12.93
C ALA A 299 -16.89 -0.39 -13.98
N ARG A 300 -17.69 0.60 -13.55
CA ARG A 300 -18.37 1.56 -14.44
C ARG A 300 -17.35 2.33 -15.26
N ALA A 301 -16.40 3.00 -14.61
CA ALA A 301 -15.35 3.77 -15.26
C ALA A 301 -14.49 2.90 -16.21
N HIS A 302 -14.10 1.71 -15.76
CA HIS A 302 -13.32 0.77 -16.58
C HIS A 302 -14.11 0.25 -17.79
N ARG A 303 -15.42 -0.01 -17.64
CA ARG A 303 -16.27 -0.46 -18.76
C ARG A 303 -16.46 0.64 -19.81
N ALA A 304 -16.52 1.91 -19.40
CA ALA A 304 -16.57 3.03 -20.33
C ALA A 304 -15.33 3.07 -21.24
N ILE A 305 -14.15 2.76 -20.69
CA ILE A 305 -12.87 2.76 -21.41
C ILE A 305 -12.70 1.50 -22.28
N ALA A 306 -13.16 0.35 -21.79
CA ALA A 306 -13.02 -0.95 -22.45
C ALA A 306 -14.38 -1.67 -22.58
N PRO A 307 -15.28 -1.22 -23.46
CA PRO A 307 -16.66 -1.70 -23.54
C PRO A 307 -16.77 -3.19 -23.92
N ASN A 308 -15.80 -3.72 -24.67
CA ASN A 308 -15.74 -5.13 -25.06
C ASN A 308 -14.91 -6.02 -24.09
N GLY A 309 -14.51 -5.47 -22.93
CA GLY A 309 -13.60 -6.14 -22.00
C GLY A 309 -12.22 -6.47 -22.60
N LEU A 310 -11.50 -7.40 -21.97
CA LEU A 310 -10.18 -7.89 -22.45
C LEU A 310 -10.22 -8.50 -23.87
N ARG A 311 -11.41 -8.77 -24.44
CA ARG A 311 -11.57 -9.38 -25.76
C ARG A 311 -11.21 -8.46 -26.93
N SER A 312 -11.18 -7.14 -26.73
CA SER A 312 -10.75 -6.19 -27.76
C SER A 312 -9.29 -6.40 -28.19
N VAL A 313 -8.42 -6.81 -27.27
CA VAL A 313 -6.97 -6.94 -27.52
C VAL A 313 -6.55 -8.36 -27.91
N CYS A 314 -7.36 -9.38 -27.60
CA CYS A 314 -7.05 -10.79 -27.87
C CYS A 314 -7.58 -11.32 -29.21
N ALA A 315 -8.16 -10.47 -30.07
CA ALA A 315 -8.46 -10.86 -31.45
C ALA A 315 -7.16 -10.95 -32.25
N LEU A 316 -6.51 -12.12 -32.21
CA LEU A 316 -5.38 -12.52 -33.04
C LEU A 316 -5.73 -12.32 -34.53
N GLY A 317 -5.42 -11.14 -35.09
CA GLY A 317 -5.49 -10.89 -36.54
C GLY A 317 -6.10 -9.55 -36.98
N ALA A 318 -6.71 -8.76 -36.09
CA ALA A 318 -7.21 -7.44 -36.49
C ALA A 318 -6.08 -6.38 -36.35
N PRO A 319 -5.81 -5.55 -37.37
CA PRO A 319 -4.92 -4.42 -37.19
C PRO A 319 -5.51 -3.54 -36.10
N VAL A 320 -4.71 -3.22 -35.08
CA VAL A 320 -5.02 -2.22 -34.05
C VAL A 320 -5.01 -0.85 -34.75
N ALA A 321 -6.01 -0.59 -35.58
CA ALA A 321 -6.41 0.78 -35.87
C ALA A 321 -6.84 1.34 -34.52
N ALA A 322 -6.22 2.44 -34.11
CA ALA A 322 -6.56 3.18 -32.91
C ALA A 322 -8.07 3.47 -32.91
N ALA A 323 -8.85 2.62 -32.25
CA ALA A 323 -10.20 2.97 -31.86
C ALA A 323 -10.01 4.00 -30.75
N GLU A 324 -10.06 5.28 -31.11
CA GLU A 324 -10.14 6.35 -30.14
C GLU A 324 -11.33 6.04 -29.22
N PRO A 325 -11.13 6.05 -27.89
CA PRO A 325 -12.21 5.80 -26.96
C PRO A 325 -13.24 6.92 -27.12
N THR A 326 -14.37 6.63 -27.74
CA THR A 326 -15.51 7.54 -27.93
C THR A 326 -16.30 7.79 -26.63
N CYS A 327 -15.70 7.58 -25.46
CA CYS A 327 -16.38 7.76 -24.18
C CYS A 327 -16.30 9.23 -23.75
N ASP A 328 -17.44 9.81 -23.37
CA ASP A 328 -17.47 11.12 -22.72
C ASP A 328 -16.64 11.08 -21.42
N GLY A 329 -15.83 12.11 -21.18
CA GLY A 329 -14.88 12.15 -20.06
C GLY A 329 -15.52 11.91 -18.69
N ALA A 330 -16.78 12.33 -18.51
CA ALA A 330 -17.56 12.14 -17.29
C ALA A 330 -17.81 10.65 -16.95
N ASP A 331 -18.03 9.80 -17.95
CA ASP A 331 -18.32 8.37 -17.72
C ASP A 331 -17.08 7.57 -17.33
N SER A 332 -15.88 8.07 -17.66
CA SER A 332 -14.60 7.47 -17.29
C SER A 332 -14.05 7.96 -15.94
N ALA A 333 -14.65 9.03 -15.37
CA ALA A 333 -14.17 9.65 -14.15
C ALA A 333 -14.58 8.88 -12.88
N LEU A 334 -13.66 8.72 -11.93
CA LEU A 334 -13.97 8.19 -10.60
C LEU A 334 -14.67 9.24 -9.73
N SER A 335 -15.69 8.82 -9.00
CA SER A 335 -16.37 9.68 -8.02
C SER A 335 -15.43 10.11 -6.89
N ASP A 336 -15.65 11.29 -6.33
CA ASP A 336 -14.84 11.80 -5.21
C ASP A 336 -14.91 10.89 -3.99
N GLU A 337 -16.06 10.23 -3.77
CA GLU A 337 -16.23 9.28 -2.69
C GLU A 337 -15.36 8.03 -2.91
N THR A 338 -15.33 7.49 -4.13
CA THR A 338 -14.43 6.39 -4.48
C THR A 338 -12.96 6.76 -4.30
N VAL A 339 -12.57 7.99 -4.66
CA VAL A 339 -11.20 8.49 -4.42
C VAL A 339 -10.87 8.53 -2.93
N LYS A 340 -11.79 8.97 -2.07
CA LYS A 340 -11.59 8.93 -0.61
C LYS A 340 -11.48 7.50 -0.08
N LEU A 341 -12.33 6.59 -0.54
CA LEU A 341 -12.29 5.17 -0.14
C LEU A 341 -10.98 4.50 -0.58
N LEU A 342 -10.50 4.79 -1.79
CA LEU A 342 -9.20 4.31 -2.27
C LEU A 342 -8.04 4.81 -1.40
N ARG A 343 -8.08 6.08 -0.96
CA ARG A 343 -7.07 6.62 -0.01
C ARG A 343 -7.12 5.92 1.35
N ARG A 344 -8.31 5.64 1.87
CA ARG A 344 -8.50 4.91 3.14
C ARG A 344 -8.07 3.44 3.04
N LEU A 345 -8.29 2.81 1.89
CA LEU A 345 -7.80 1.47 1.60
C LEU A 345 -6.26 1.44 1.49
N GLY A 346 -5.67 2.47 0.86
CA GLY A 346 -4.24 2.69 0.80
C GLY A 346 -3.48 1.49 0.25
N THR A 347 -2.44 1.07 0.97
CA THR A 347 -1.58 -0.06 0.56
C THR A 347 -2.31 -1.41 0.51
N PHE A 348 -3.48 -1.53 1.15
CA PHE A 348 -4.24 -2.78 1.24
C PHE A 348 -5.01 -3.12 -0.03
N LEU A 349 -5.02 -2.24 -1.04
CA LEU A 349 -5.57 -2.54 -2.37
C LEU A 349 -4.89 -3.74 -3.06
N HIS A 350 -3.68 -4.13 -2.61
CA HIS A 350 -2.99 -5.33 -3.10
C HIS A 350 -3.77 -6.64 -2.91
N THR A 351 -4.77 -6.67 -2.01
CA THR A 351 -5.60 -7.86 -1.78
C THR A 351 -6.44 -8.23 -2.99
N ASP A 352 -6.86 -7.24 -3.77
CA ASP A 352 -7.59 -7.43 -5.02
C ASP A 352 -6.76 -6.88 -6.20
N VAL A 353 -5.96 -7.77 -6.78
CA VAL A 353 -5.08 -7.44 -7.91
C VAL A 353 -5.90 -7.06 -9.15
N VAL A 354 -7.13 -7.58 -9.30
CA VAL A 354 -8.00 -7.25 -10.44
C VAL A 354 -8.47 -5.81 -10.31
N LEU A 355 -8.99 -5.43 -9.13
CA LEU A 355 -9.39 -4.06 -8.84
C LEU A 355 -8.21 -3.09 -8.98
N LEU A 356 -7.04 -3.42 -8.42
CA LEU A 356 -5.82 -2.63 -8.57
C LEU A 356 -5.47 -2.38 -10.05
N THR A 357 -5.54 -3.43 -10.88
CA THR A 357 -5.26 -3.32 -12.32
C THR A 357 -6.28 -2.44 -13.02
N GLN A 358 -7.56 -2.53 -12.67
CA GLN A 358 -8.62 -1.68 -13.23
C GLN A 358 -8.40 -0.21 -12.84
N VAL A 359 -8.06 0.07 -11.58
CA VAL A 359 -7.71 1.42 -11.11
C VAL A 359 -6.55 1.99 -11.92
N ILE A 360 -5.45 1.24 -12.11
CA ILE A 360 -4.30 1.70 -12.92
C ILE A 360 -4.73 2.06 -14.35
N ARG A 361 -5.60 1.26 -14.97
CA ARG A 361 -6.09 1.51 -16.34
C ARG A 361 -6.99 2.74 -16.42
N VAL A 362 -7.88 2.94 -15.44
CA VAL A 362 -8.72 4.13 -15.33
C VAL A 362 -7.86 5.38 -15.17
N LEU A 363 -6.91 5.37 -14.22
CA LEU A 363 -5.99 6.51 -14.00
C LEU A 363 -5.16 6.81 -15.26
N ARG A 364 -4.67 5.79 -15.97
CA ARG A 364 -3.94 5.97 -17.23
C ARG A 364 -4.79 6.66 -18.30
N HIS A 365 -6.05 6.25 -18.43
CA HIS A 365 -6.96 6.86 -19.38
C HIS A 365 -7.27 8.33 -19.01
N GLN A 366 -7.50 8.63 -17.73
CA GLN A 366 -7.71 10.01 -17.26
C GLN A 366 -6.53 10.92 -17.60
N VAL A 367 -5.30 10.44 -17.40
CA VAL A 367 -4.08 11.18 -17.78
C VAL A 367 -4.01 11.39 -19.29
N GLN A 368 -4.34 10.37 -20.08
CA GLN A 368 -4.32 10.47 -21.54
C GLN A 368 -5.37 11.45 -22.09
N LEU A 369 -6.54 11.54 -21.44
CA LEU A 369 -7.64 12.39 -21.89
C LEU A 369 -7.48 13.85 -21.44
N HIS A 370 -7.08 14.09 -20.19
CA HIS A 370 -7.07 15.44 -19.60
C HIS A 370 -5.67 16.04 -19.44
N CYS A 371 -4.63 15.24 -19.24
CA CYS A 371 -3.34 15.75 -18.77
C CYS A 371 -2.25 15.80 -19.85
N THR A 372 -2.51 15.34 -21.08
CA THR A 372 -1.49 15.31 -22.15
C THR A 372 -0.93 16.68 -22.45
N ALA A 373 -1.78 17.71 -22.54
CA ALA A 373 -1.34 19.08 -22.78
C ALA A 373 -0.56 19.68 -21.59
N VAL A 374 -0.91 19.32 -20.36
CA VAL A 374 -0.29 19.86 -19.13
C VAL A 374 1.01 19.12 -18.77
N LEU A 375 1.12 17.86 -19.17
CA LEU A 375 2.30 17.03 -18.97
C LEU A 375 3.34 17.22 -20.05
N ASP A 376 2.97 17.79 -21.20
CA ASP A 376 3.91 18.12 -22.25
C ASP A 376 4.86 19.22 -21.73
N PRO A 377 6.14 18.89 -21.47
CA PRO A 377 7.11 19.90 -21.07
C PRO A 377 7.31 20.96 -22.17
N ASP A 378 6.89 20.66 -23.41
CA ASP A 378 7.02 21.49 -24.59
C ASP A 378 5.78 22.35 -24.88
N ILE A 379 4.78 22.46 -24.00
CA ILE A 379 3.72 23.47 -24.10
C ILE A 379 4.09 24.70 -23.23
N ASP A 380 4.04 25.88 -23.83
CA ASP A 380 4.46 27.13 -23.19
C ASP A 380 3.57 27.50 -22.00
N ASN A 381 4.17 27.65 -20.81
CA ASN A 381 3.61 28.49 -19.73
C ASN A 381 3.51 29.98 -20.13
N ASN A 382 3.99 30.33 -21.33
CA ASN A 382 3.99 31.67 -21.91
C ASN A 382 2.84 31.92 -22.90
N SER A 383 2.00 30.91 -23.18
CA SER A 383 0.69 31.18 -23.76
C SER A 383 -0.15 31.82 -22.66
N MET A 384 -0.75 32.98 -22.92
CA MET A 384 -1.64 33.68 -21.97
C MET A 384 -2.95 32.92 -21.65
N LEU A 385 -3.02 31.63 -21.99
CA LEU A 385 -4.09 30.73 -21.64
C LEU A 385 -3.68 30.02 -20.35
N GLU A 386 -4.38 30.32 -19.25
CA GLU A 386 -4.16 29.58 -18.02
C GLU A 386 -4.39 28.07 -18.28
N PRO A 387 -3.53 27.19 -17.74
CA PRO A 387 -3.73 25.76 -17.85
C PRO A 387 -5.12 25.37 -17.32
N ASP A 388 -5.85 24.55 -18.06
CA ASP A 388 -7.20 24.12 -17.70
C ASP A 388 -7.25 23.66 -16.24
N SER A 389 -8.01 24.38 -15.40
CA SER A 389 -8.11 24.12 -13.96
C SER A 389 -8.54 22.67 -13.67
N GLU A 390 -9.39 22.11 -14.54
CA GLU A 390 -9.82 20.71 -14.48
C GLU A 390 -8.66 19.73 -14.73
N ALA A 391 -7.83 19.97 -15.75
CA ALA A 391 -6.69 19.11 -16.08
C ALA A 391 -5.64 19.07 -14.96
N LEU A 392 -5.42 20.21 -14.30
CA LEU A 392 -4.56 20.30 -13.12
C LEU A 392 -5.14 19.52 -11.93
N SER A 393 -6.45 19.65 -11.67
CA SER A 393 -7.12 18.90 -10.60
C SER A 393 -7.08 17.39 -10.82
N VAL A 394 -7.31 16.94 -12.06
CA VAL A 394 -7.20 15.52 -12.44
C VAL A 394 -5.76 15.04 -12.27
N ARG A 395 -4.78 15.82 -12.71
CA ARG A 395 -3.36 15.50 -12.53
C ARG A 395 -3.00 15.31 -11.05
N GLU A 396 -3.33 16.27 -10.20
CA GLU A 396 -3.05 16.20 -8.76
C GLU A 396 -3.71 14.99 -8.10
N ARG A 397 -4.95 14.68 -8.49
CA ARG A 397 -5.68 13.50 -8.04
C ARG A 397 -4.97 12.21 -8.42
N VAL A 398 -4.54 12.08 -9.68
CA VAL A 398 -3.82 10.90 -10.17
C VAL A 398 -2.45 10.77 -9.50
N GLU A 399 -1.67 11.86 -9.41
CA GLU A 399 -0.36 11.88 -8.75
C GLU A 399 -0.48 11.47 -7.27
N SER A 400 -1.51 11.97 -6.58
CA SER A 400 -1.85 11.62 -5.20
C SER A 400 -2.16 10.13 -5.05
N LEU A 401 -3.06 9.57 -5.87
CA LEU A 401 -3.43 8.14 -5.82
C LEU A 401 -2.27 7.22 -6.22
N LEU A 402 -1.47 7.63 -7.21
CA LEU A 402 -0.30 6.89 -7.67
C LEU A 402 0.72 6.73 -6.53
N SER A 403 1.02 7.83 -5.84
CA SER A 403 2.04 7.87 -4.79
C SER A 403 1.59 7.25 -3.47
N SER A 404 0.32 7.45 -3.08
CA SER A 404 -0.20 7.01 -1.76
C SER A 404 -0.85 5.63 -1.76
N VAL A 405 -1.40 5.17 -2.89
CA VAL A 405 -2.20 3.93 -2.99
C VAL A 405 -1.53 2.93 -3.93
N VAL A 406 -1.39 3.28 -5.21
CA VAL A 406 -1.06 2.33 -6.28
C VAL A 406 0.36 1.78 -6.14
N MET A 407 1.39 2.64 -6.08
CA MET A 407 2.77 2.18 -5.98
C MET A 407 3.04 1.38 -4.68
N PRO A 408 2.60 1.84 -3.50
CA PRO A 408 2.67 1.05 -2.27
C PRO A 408 1.95 -0.30 -2.35
N ALA A 409 0.75 -0.36 -2.95
CA ALA A 409 0.03 -1.61 -3.13
C ALA A 409 0.78 -2.58 -4.07
N CYS A 410 1.32 -2.09 -5.19
CA CYS A 410 2.08 -2.91 -6.14
C CYS A 410 3.31 -3.56 -5.50
N GLN A 411 3.97 -2.90 -4.54
CA GLN A 411 5.13 -3.45 -3.81
C GLN A 411 4.77 -4.68 -2.96
N LEU A 412 3.51 -4.78 -2.51
CA LEU A 412 3.01 -5.88 -1.67
C LEU A 412 2.47 -7.06 -2.47
N VAL A 413 2.23 -6.87 -3.78
CA VAL A 413 1.79 -7.96 -4.66
C VAL A 413 2.99 -8.89 -4.93
N PRO A 414 2.84 -10.21 -4.76
CA PRO A 414 3.84 -11.18 -5.19
C PRO A 414 4.27 -10.93 -6.64
N SER A 415 5.52 -11.21 -6.99
CA SER A 415 6.10 -10.79 -8.27
C SER A 415 5.19 -11.06 -9.48
N ASN A 416 4.64 -9.99 -10.05
CA ASN A 416 3.67 -10.02 -11.15
C ASN A 416 4.07 -9.04 -12.26
N VAL A 417 4.64 -9.58 -13.34
CA VAL A 417 5.14 -8.80 -14.48
C VAL A 417 4.02 -8.07 -15.23
N ALA A 418 2.82 -8.66 -15.30
CA ALA A 418 1.70 -8.05 -16.02
C ALA A 418 1.23 -6.78 -15.30
N LEU A 419 1.11 -6.83 -13.97
CA LEU A 419 0.78 -5.65 -13.16
C LEU A 419 1.83 -4.55 -13.31
N GLN A 420 3.12 -4.91 -13.30
CA GLN A 420 4.22 -3.94 -13.51
C GLN A 420 4.17 -3.30 -14.90
N SER A 421 3.80 -4.06 -15.92
CA SER A 421 3.62 -3.51 -17.28
C SER A 421 2.47 -2.50 -17.34
N GLU A 422 1.39 -2.73 -16.61
CA GLU A 422 0.26 -1.78 -16.53
C GLU A 422 0.66 -0.52 -15.75
N LEU A 423 1.37 -0.67 -14.62
CA LEU A 423 1.91 0.44 -13.85
C LEU A 423 2.89 1.27 -14.69
N TRP A 424 3.80 0.64 -15.43
CA TRP A 424 4.68 1.32 -16.38
C TRP A 424 3.90 2.08 -17.44
N GLY A 425 2.81 1.48 -17.93
CA GLY A 425 1.92 2.10 -18.89
C GLY A 425 1.34 3.44 -18.41
N LEU A 426 1.11 3.59 -17.11
CA LEU A 426 0.72 4.84 -16.47
C LEU A 426 1.92 5.76 -16.22
N LEU A 427 3.00 5.26 -15.63
CA LEU A 427 4.18 6.06 -15.29
C LEU A 427 4.84 6.71 -16.51
N LYS A 428 4.93 5.98 -17.65
CA LYS A 428 5.56 6.49 -18.87
C LYS A 428 4.86 7.70 -19.50
N MET A 429 3.62 7.98 -19.09
CA MET A 429 2.88 9.18 -19.52
C MET A 429 3.42 10.46 -18.88
N PHE A 430 4.12 10.32 -17.75
CA PHE A 430 4.72 11.45 -17.04
C PHE A 430 6.16 11.67 -17.52
N PRO A 431 6.61 12.93 -17.58
CA PRO A 431 8.01 13.24 -17.85
C PRO A 431 8.91 12.69 -16.73
N TYR A 432 10.16 12.36 -17.06
CA TYR A 432 11.07 11.65 -16.14
C TYR A 432 11.27 12.37 -14.80
N GLN A 433 11.19 13.70 -14.77
CA GLN A 433 11.30 14.50 -13.55
C GLN A 433 10.17 14.16 -12.56
N SER A 434 8.94 14.05 -13.05
CA SER A 434 7.79 13.63 -12.24
C SER A 434 7.91 12.18 -11.82
N ARG A 435 8.34 11.28 -12.73
CA ARG A 435 8.56 9.86 -12.41
C ARG A 435 9.56 9.67 -11.26
N PHE A 436 10.68 10.37 -11.32
CA PHE A 436 11.73 10.27 -10.30
C PHE A 436 11.28 10.85 -8.96
N ARG A 437 10.43 11.90 -8.97
CA ARG A 437 9.77 12.39 -7.76
C ARG A 437 8.85 11.33 -7.16
N PHE A 438 8.06 10.62 -7.96
CA PHE A 438 7.23 9.51 -7.46
C PHE A 438 8.09 8.40 -6.85
N TYR A 439 9.24 8.07 -7.45
CA TYR A 439 10.15 7.06 -6.90
C TYR A 439 10.73 7.48 -5.56
N GLN A 440 11.11 8.75 -5.41
CA GLN A 440 11.57 9.28 -4.12
C GLN A 440 10.46 9.24 -3.07
N ILE A 441 9.24 9.69 -3.39
CA ILE A 441 8.10 9.64 -2.47
C ILE A 441 7.79 8.19 -2.07
N HIS A 442 7.78 7.27 -3.04
CA HIS A 442 7.52 5.86 -2.77
C HIS A 442 8.60 5.24 -1.87
N LYS A 443 9.88 5.60 -2.07
CA LYS A 443 10.96 5.18 -1.17
C LYS A 443 10.70 5.62 0.27
N GLU A 444 10.36 6.89 0.48
CA GLU A 444 10.03 7.42 1.81
C GLU A 444 8.81 6.73 2.44
N VAL A 445 7.76 6.48 1.65
CA VAL A 445 6.57 5.74 2.10
C VAL A 445 6.93 4.31 2.49
N SER A 446 7.78 3.64 1.71
CA SER A 446 8.25 2.28 2.01
C SER A 446 9.05 2.21 3.31
N GLU A 447 9.86 3.22 3.61
CA GLU A 447 10.69 3.28 4.83
C GLU A 447 9.87 3.60 6.09
N ARG A 448 8.79 4.39 5.96
CA ARG A 448 7.89 4.72 7.08
C ARG A 448 7.02 3.52 7.51
N SER A 449 6.64 2.66 6.57
CA SER A 449 5.79 1.49 6.85
C SER A 449 6.63 0.23 7.09
N ALA A 450 6.48 -0.37 8.28
CA ALA A 450 7.13 -1.65 8.59
C ALA A 450 6.70 -2.77 7.63
N TYR A 451 5.47 -2.72 7.13
CA TYR A 451 4.93 -3.74 6.22
C TYR A 451 5.58 -3.71 4.84
N LEU A 452 5.71 -2.51 4.26
CA LEU A 452 6.43 -2.30 3.00
C LEU A 452 7.93 -2.61 3.18
N THR A 453 8.51 -2.22 4.33
CA THR A 453 9.89 -2.56 4.66
C THR A 453 10.11 -4.07 4.74
N ALA A 454 9.13 -4.86 5.23
CA ALA A 454 9.20 -6.32 5.23
C ALA A 454 9.37 -6.88 3.81
N ALA A 455 8.51 -6.44 2.88
CA ALA A 455 8.57 -6.85 1.47
C ALA A 455 9.94 -6.50 0.85
N SER A 456 10.42 -5.27 1.09
CA SER A 456 11.74 -4.81 0.65
C SER A 456 12.89 -5.64 1.21
N LYS A 457 12.89 -5.95 2.51
CA LYS A 457 13.94 -6.77 3.15
C LYS A 457 13.92 -8.21 2.64
N MET A 458 12.75 -8.78 2.37
CA MET A 458 12.63 -10.10 1.75
C MET A 458 13.26 -10.12 0.36
N ALA A 459 12.91 -9.14 -0.50
CA ALA A 459 13.46 -9.03 -1.85
C ALA A 459 14.98 -8.83 -1.83
N THR A 460 15.48 -7.90 -1.02
CA THR A 460 16.92 -7.60 -0.93
C THR A 460 17.73 -8.77 -0.37
N ARG A 461 17.20 -9.52 0.60
CA ARG A 461 17.83 -10.74 1.13
C ARG A 461 18.01 -11.79 0.04
N GLU A 462 16.98 -12.07 -0.74
CA GLU A 462 17.06 -13.06 -1.81
C GLU A 462 17.95 -12.59 -2.97
N VAL A 463 17.89 -11.31 -3.33
CA VAL A 463 18.80 -10.73 -4.32
C VAL A 463 20.26 -10.85 -3.88
N ARG A 464 20.61 -10.53 -2.63
CA ARG A 464 21.99 -10.71 -2.13
C ARG A 464 22.47 -12.17 -2.26
N LYS A 465 21.59 -13.16 -2.07
CA LYS A 465 21.94 -14.58 -2.27
C LYS A 465 22.17 -14.90 -3.75
N VAL A 466 21.35 -14.35 -4.65
CA VAL A 466 21.50 -14.49 -6.11
C VAL A 466 22.80 -13.85 -6.58
N LEU A 467 23.09 -12.62 -6.15
CA LEU A 467 24.29 -11.87 -6.54
C LEU A 467 25.59 -12.57 -6.13
N LYS A 468 25.62 -13.22 -4.95
CA LYS A 468 26.77 -14.03 -4.51
C LYS A 468 27.10 -15.22 -5.43
N ARG A 469 26.18 -15.61 -6.31
CA ARG A 469 26.35 -16.74 -7.25
C ARG A 469 26.52 -16.30 -8.69
N LEU A 470 26.33 -15.00 -8.96
CA LEU A 470 26.66 -14.46 -10.26
C LEU A 470 28.18 -14.43 -10.39
N ALA A 471 28.67 -15.07 -11.44
CA ALA A 471 30.07 -15.14 -11.76
C ALA A 471 30.30 -14.54 -13.14
N ARG A 472 31.53 -14.04 -13.36
CA ARG A 472 31.97 -13.62 -14.68
C ARG A 472 31.93 -14.80 -15.64
N PRO A 473 31.38 -14.65 -16.85
CA PRO A 473 31.42 -15.73 -17.83
C PRO A 473 32.89 -16.08 -18.13
N GLU A 474 33.24 -17.36 -17.97
CA GLU A 474 34.54 -17.87 -18.37
C GLU A 474 34.76 -17.62 -19.86
N ARG A 475 36.00 -17.31 -20.24
CA ARG A 475 36.39 -17.12 -21.63
C ARG A 475 37.27 -18.29 -22.06
N ASP A 476 36.97 -18.85 -23.23
CA ASP A 476 37.77 -19.88 -23.88
C ASP A 476 39.16 -19.32 -24.26
N GLU A 477 40.12 -20.19 -24.61
CA GLU A 477 41.48 -19.81 -25.04
C GLU A 477 41.49 -18.80 -26.20
N ALA A 478 40.43 -18.79 -27.01
CA ALA A 478 40.20 -17.83 -28.11
C ALA A 478 39.52 -16.51 -27.67
N GLY A 479 39.39 -16.25 -26.36
CA GLY A 479 38.77 -15.06 -25.79
C GLY A 479 37.24 -14.99 -25.90
N ARG A 480 36.57 -16.07 -26.32
CA ARG A 480 35.10 -16.15 -26.49
C ARG A 480 34.43 -16.59 -25.20
N GLU A 481 33.26 -16.02 -24.88
CA GLU A 481 32.48 -16.45 -23.72
C GLU A 481 32.03 -17.91 -23.86
N ARG A 482 32.32 -18.71 -22.83
CA ARG A 482 31.92 -20.11 -22.74
C ARG A 482 30.41 -20.21 -22.61
N ARG A 483 29.78 -20.91 -23.55
CA ARG A 483 28.31 -21.03 -23.64
C ARG A 483 27.70 -21.64 -22.38
N ASP A 484 28.39 -22.61 -21.78
CA ASP A 484 27.91 -23.35 -20.62
C ASP A 484 27.81 -22.44 -19.39
N THR A 485 28.84 -21.63 -19.13
CA THR A 485 28.85 -20.66 -18.03
C THR A 485 27.74 -19.63 -18.20
N LYS A 486 27.54 -19.13 -19.43
CA LYS A 486 26.45 -18.19 -19.74
C LYS A 486 25.06 -18.83 -19.54
N GLN A 487 24.90 -20.11 -19.88
CA GLN A 487 23.65 -20.83 -19.67
C GLN A 487 23.37 -21.08 -18.18
N ALA A 488 24.42 -21.37 -17.40
CA ALA A 488 24.34 -21.55 -15.95
C ALA A 488 23.92 -20.26 -15.21
N MET A 489 24.21 -19.07 -15.75
CA MET A 489 23.81 -17.79 -15.15
C MET A 489 22.36 -17.37 -15.43
N ARG A 490 21.70 -17.93 -16.45
CA ARG A 490 20.32 -17.53 -16.84
C ARG A 490 19.25 -17.74 -15.75
N PRO A 491 19.27 -18.82 -14.96
CA PRO A 491 18.37 -18.97 -13.82
C PRO A 491 18.53 -17.80 -12.84
N TYR A 492 19.76 -17.47 -12.44
CA TYR A 492 20.04 -16.35 -11.53
C TYR A 492 19.57 -15.01 -12.09
N ALA A 493 19.77 -14.78 -13.39
CA ALA A 493 19.24 -13.59 -14.08
C ALA A 493 17.71 -13.49 -14.01
N ARG A 494 16.99 -14.61 -14.18
CA ARG A 494 15.52 -14.65 -14.04
C ARG A 494 15.06 -14.44 -12.60
N MET A 495 15.80 -14.99 -11.63
CA MET A 495 15.53 -14.80 -10.21
C MET A 495 15.73 -13.33 -9.79
N LEU A 496 16.81 -12.70 -10.27
CA LEU A 496 17.06 -11.28 -10.09
C LEU A 496 15.91 -10.45 -10.67
N ALA A 497 15.49 -10.76 -11.90
CA ALA A 497 14.37 -10.08 -12.53
C ALA A 497 13.07 -10.22 -11.73
N LYS A 498 12.75 -11.43 -11.24
CA LYS A 498 11.55 -11.66 -10.40
C LYS A 498 11.54 -10.75 -9.17
N ALA A 499 12.68 -10.60 -8.49
CA ALA A 499 12.80 -9.72 -7.35
C ALA A 499 12.76 -8.22 -7.73
N ALA A 500 13.42 -7.84 -8.83
CA ALA A 500 13.40 -6.48 -9.36
C ALA A 500 11.97 -6.03 -9.75
N HIS A 501 11.13 -6.94 -10.23
CA HIS A 501 9.73 -6.64 -10.55
C HIS A 501 8.85 -6.47 -9.30
N ALA A 502 9.24 -7.02 -8.14
CA ALA A 502 8.49 -6.86 -6.90
C ALA A 502 8.87 -5.56 -6.18
N CYS A 503 10.17 -5.30 -6.02
CA CYS A 503 10.70 -4.13 -5.29
C CYS A 503 11.84 -3.48 -6.09
N PRO A 504 11.55 -2.73 -7.17
CA PRO A 504 12.57 -2.25 -8.11
C PRO A 504 13.55 -1.26 -7.48
N ILE A 505 13.10 -0.38 -6.57
CA ILE A 505 13.94 0.64 -5.95
C ILE A 505 15.01 -0.03 -5.08
N GLN A 506 14.59 -0.83 -4.11
CA GLN A 506 15.48 -1.44 -3.12
C GLN A 506 16.39 -2.50 -3.75
N VAL A 507 15.91 -3.21 -4.77
CA VAL A 507 16.75 -4.14 -5.54
C VAL A 507 17.82 -3.37 -6.34
N SER A 508 17.46 -2.26 -6.98
CA SER A 508 18.41 -1.42 -7.72
C SER A 508 19.46 -0.80 -6.80
N GLU A 509 19.10 -0.39 -5.59
CA GLU A 509 20.07 0.09 -4.59
C GLU A 509 21.10 -0.97 -4.21
N VAL A 510 20.67 -2.22 -3.97
CA VAL A 510 21.59 -3.33 -3.67
C VAL A 510 22.50 -3.63 -4.87
N LEU A 511 21.98 -3.57 -6.10
CA LEU A 511 22.76 -3.76 -7.31
C LEU A 511 23.85 -2.70 -7.45
N VAL A 512 23.47 -1.43 -7.33
CA VAL A 512 24.40 -0.29 -7.49
C VAL A 512 25.44 -0.27 -6.37
N GLN A 513 25.07 -0.53 -5.12
CA GLN A 513 26.02 -0.63 -4.01
C GLN A 513 27.07 -1.73 -4.23
N LEU A 514 26.66 -2.87 -4.79
CA LEU A 514 27.61 -3.95 -5.10
C LEU A 514 28.56 -3.56 -6.23
N VAL A 515 28.06 -2.91 -7.28
CA VAL A 515 28.86 -2.40 -8.39
C VAL A 515 29.86 -1.34 -7.95
N GLU A 516 29.44 -0.38 -7.12
CA GLU A 516 30.32 0.67 -6.59
C GLU A 516 31.53 0.06 -5.87
N SER A 517 31.31 -1.05 -5.16
CA SER A 517 32.35 -1.71 -4.36
C SER A 517 33.23 -2.67 -5.16
N TYR A 518 32.70 -3.28 -6.23
CA TYR A 518 33.34 -4.39 -6.93
C TYR A 518 33.24 -4.27 -8.45
N SER A 519 34.32 -3.82 -9.10
CA SER A 519 34.40 -3.65 -10.56
C SER A 519 34.22 -4.97 -11.34
N ASN A 520 34.64 -6.10 -10.77
CA ASN A 520 34.50 -7.42 -11.38
C ASN A 520 33.04 -7.90 -11.47
N GLN A 521 32.11 -7.26 -10.75
CA GLN A 521 30.68 -7.59 -10.77
C GLN A 521 29.91 -6.85 -11.87
N ILE A 522 30.52 -5.86 -12.53
CA ILE A 522 29.87 -5.02 -13.56
C ILE A 522 29.35 -5.87 -14.73
N GLU A 523 30.21 -6.67 -15.36
CA GLU A 523 29.87 -7.53 -16.50
C GLU A 523 28.80 -8.61 -16.12
N PRO A 524 28.97 -9.40 -15.04
CA PRO A 524 27.93 -10.34 -14.59
C PRO A 524 26.56 -9.72 -14.33
N ILE A 525 26.52 -8.55 -13.66
CA ILE A 525 25.27 -7.88 -13.33
C ILE A 525 24.62 -7.33 -14.59
N THR A 526 25.39 -6.69 -15.47
CA THR A 526 24.91 -6.18 -16.76
C THR A 526 24.32 -7.29 -17.62
N ASP A 527 24.85 -8.51 -17.54
CA ASP A 527 24.31 -9.71 -18.18
C ASP A 527 23.03 -10.23 -17.52
N ALA A 528 22.96 -10.17 -16.19
CA ALA A 528 21.81 -10.63 -15.42
C ALA A 528 20.56 -9.73 -15.60
N LEU A 529 20.73 -8.46 -15.95
CA LEU A 529 19.64 -7.51 -16.20
C LEU A 529 18.78 -7.83 -17.45
N LYS A 530 19.12 -8.86 -18.23
CA LYS A 530 18.44 -9.19 -19.50
C LYS A 530 16.92 -9.37 -19.41
N TYR A 531 16.41 -9.82 -18.26
CA TYR A 531 14.98 -10.13 -18.07
C TYR A 531 14.24 -9.05 -17.26
N VAL A 532 14.89 -7.90 -17.03
CA VAL A 532 14.33 -6.77 -16.29
C VAL A 532 13.41 -5.95 -17.21
N THR A 533 12.37 -5.34 -16.63
CA THR A 533 11.33 -4.60 -17.34
C THR A 533 11.78 -3.15 -17.56
N PRO A 534 11.20 -2.43 -18.54
CA PRO A 534 11.50 -1.00 -18.76
C PRO A 534 11.30 -0.15 -17.49
N TYR A 535 10.26 -0.45 -16.70
CA TYR A 535 10.03 0.22 -15.42
C TYR A 535 11.20 0.08 -14.45
N ALA A 536 11.73 -1.13 -14.30
CA ALA A 536 12.88 -1.36 -13.43
C ALA A 536 14.18 -0.75 -14.00
N PHE A 537 14.32 -0.58 -15.32
CA PHE A 537 15.42 0.20 -15.91
C PHE A 537 15.30 1.71 -15.65
N ASP A 538 14.08 2.26 -15.69
CA ASP A 538 13.84 3.67 -15.33
C ASP A 538 14.14 3.92 -13.84
N VAL A 539 13.72 3.00 -12.97
CA VAL A 539 14.08 3.03 -11.54
C VAL A 539 15.59 2.86 -11.33
N LEU A 540 16.25 1.99 -12.11
CA LEU A 540 17.71 1.85 -12.06
C LEU A 540 18.41 3.17 -12.46
N THR A 541 17.90 3.86 -13.48
CA THR A 541 18.40 5.20 -13.87
C THR A 541 18.30 6.17 -12.70
N TYR A 542 17.13 6.22 -12.07
CA TYR A 542 16.88 7.05 -10.89
C TYR A 542 17.88 6.75 -9.75
N VAL A 543 18.09 5.48 -9.41
CA VAL A 543 19.01 5.08 -8.34
C VAL A 543 20.45 5.45 -8.68
N VAL A 544 20.91 5.23 -9.92
CA VAL A 544 22.26 5.64 -10.36
C VAL A 544 22.45 7.15 -10.17
N LEU A 545 21.50 7.97 -10.62
CA LEU A 545 21.55 9.42 -10.47
C LEU A 545 21.53 9.85 -9.00
N ALA A 546 20.66 9.23 -8.19
CA ALA A 546 20.60 9.49 -6.75
C ALA A 546 21.93 9.16 -6.06
N ARG A 547 22.61 8.07 -6.45
CA ARG A 547 23.93 7.70 -5.91
C ARG A 547 25.05 8.63 -6.36
N MET A 548 24.98 9.19 -7.56
CA MET A 548 25.92 10.19 -8.06
C MET A 548 25.74 11.55 -7.35
N ALA A 549 24.50 11.93 -7.06
CA ALA A 549 24.16 13.19 -6.40
C ALA A 549 24.41 13.19 -4.88
N MET A 550 24.81 12.06 -4.29
CA MET A 550 25.15 12.00 -2.87
C MET A 550 26.41 12.80 -2.57
N ASP A 551 26.40 13.52 -1.45
CA ASP A 551 27.55 14.27 -0.96
C ASP A 551 28.62 13.32 -0.42
N ARG A 552 29.51 12.88 -1.32
CA ARG A 552 30.63 11.98 -1.05
C ARG A 552 31.87 12.51 -1.77
N PRO A 553 33.07 12.37 -1.19
CA PRO A 553 34.29 12.79 -1.86
C PRO A 553 34.45 12.02 -3.18
N LYS A 554 34.63 12.77 -4.27
CA LYS A 554 34.82 12.23 -5.62
C LYS A 554 36.30 11.98 -5.94
N ILE A 555 37.21 12.62 -5.20
CA ILE A 555 38.66 12.43 -5.26
C ILE A 555 39.09 11.53 -4.08
N LYS A 556 40.08 10.67 -4.31
CA LYS A 556 40.77 9.92 -3.26
C LYS A 556 41.54 10.86 -2.33
N ASP A 557 41.91 10.37 -1.16
CA ASP A 557 42.74 11.10 -0.19
C ASP A 557 44.10 11.56 -0.77
N ASP A 558 44.56 10.89 -1.84
CA ASP A 558 45.75 11.25 -2.61
C ASP A 558 45.64 12.60 -3.35
N GLY A 559 44.43 13.17 -3.47
CA GLY A 559 44.17 14.45 -4.14
C GLY A 559 44.27 14.44 -5.66
N ILE A 560 44.74 13.35 -6.27
CA ILE A 560 44.96 13.23 -7.73
C ILE A 560 43.97 12.25 -8.38
N ASN A 561 43.72 11.11 -7.74
CA ASN A 561 42.95 10.03 -8.34
C ASN A 561 41.46 10.19 -8.07
N ILE A 562 40.63 9.90 -9.08
CA ILE A 562 39.17 9.77 -8.89
C ILE A 562 38.89 8.53 -8.04
N THR A 563 37.87 8.61 -7.21
CA THR A 563 37.41 7.50 -6.37
C THR A 563 36.94 6.29 -7.18
N ASP A 564 37.24 5.09 -6.68
CA ASP A 564 36.91 3.84 -7.37
C ASP A 564 35.39 3.65 -7.51
N TRP A 565 34.60 4.13 -6.54
CA TRP A 565 33.15 4.02 -6.60
C TRP A 565 32.55 4.81 -7.78
N LEU A 566 33.06 6.01 -8.06
CA LEU A 566 32.58 6.85 -9.16
C LEU A 566 33.02 6.26 -10.51
N GLN A 567 34.25 5.75 -10.60
CA GLN A 567 34.76 5.07 -11.79
C GLN A 567 33.97 3.79 -12.10
N ASN A 568 33.69 2.96 -11.09
CA ASN A 568 32.90 1.74 -11.23
C ASN A 568 31.46 2.05 -11.64
N LEU A 569 30.84 3.06 -11.02
CA LEU A 569 29.48 3.49 -11.32
C LEU A 569 29.36 4.03 -12.75
N SER A 570 30.33 4.83 -13.18
CA SER A 570 30.45 5.36 -14.54
C SER A 570 30.57 4.24 -15.58
N THR A 571 31.50 3.30 -15.36
CA THR A 571 31.73 2.15 -16.23
C THR A 571 30.49 1.27 -16.34
N PHE A 572 29.82 0.99 -15.21
CA PHE A 572 28.58 0.24 -15.19
C PHE A 572 27.47 0.95 -15.94
N ASN A 573 27.24 2.22 -15.66
CA ASN A 573 26.21 3.01 -16.32
C ASN A 573 26.38 3.01 -17.84
N ALA A 574 27.62 3.22 -18.32
CA ALA A 574 27.95 3.17 -19.73
C ALA A 574 27.70 1.78 -20.35
N ALA A 575 28.09 0.70 -19.65
CA ALA A 575 27.86 -0.67 -20.11
C ALA A 575 26.36 -1.01 -20.22
N VAL A 576 25.54 -0.62 -19.25
CA VAL A 576 24.10 -0.86 -19.27
C VAL A 576 23.42 -0.01 -20.34
N CYS A 577 23.76 1.28 -20.48
CA CYS A 577 23.26 2.17 -21.54
C CYS A 577 23.54 1.64 -22.95
N ARG A 578 24.71 1.02 -23.18
CA ARG A 578 25.05 0.39 -24.47
C ARG A 578 24.22 -0.85 -24.75
N LYS A 579 23.95 -1.65 -23.73
CA LYS A 579 23.28 -2.94 -23.88
C LYS A 579 21.77 -2.83 -23.93
N TYR A 580 21.19 -1.91 -23.16
CA TYR A 580 19.75 -1.76 -22.99
C TYR A 580 19.29 -0.38 -23.45
N ASN A 581 18.19 -0.35 -24.21
CA ASN A 581 17.67 0.88 -24.77
C ASN A 581 16.75 1.64 -23.80
N ASP A 582 16.22 0.96 -22.79
CA ASP A 582 15.23 1.46 -21.84
C ASP A 582 15.81 2.36 -20.73
N MET A 583 17.11 2.66 -20.75
CA MET A 583 17.76 3.56 -19.78
C MET A 583 17.60 5.03 -20.21
N GLU A 584 17.25 5.90 -19.26
CA GLU A 584 16.89 7.30 -19.54
C GLU A 584 18.14 8.22 -19.62
N ILE A 585 18.79 8.26 -20.78
CA ILE A 585 20.04 9.02 -20.99
C ILE A 585 19.82 10.54 -20.83
N SER A 586 18.64 11.06 -21.19
CA SER A 586 18.33 12.50 -21.07
C SER A 586 18.45 13.01 -19.64
N ALA A 587 18.02 12.21 -18.67
CA ALA A 587 18.13 12.56 -17.26
C ALA A 587 19.59 12.62 -16.79
N MET A 588 20.44 11.74 -17.32
CA MET A 588 21.89 11.76 -17.06
C MET A 588 22.52 13.03 -17.63
N CYS A 589 22.24 13.36 -18.89
CA CYS A 589 22.75 14.59 -19.51
C CYS A 589 22.31 15.85 -18.75
N GLN A 590 21.07 15.87 -18.24
CA GLN A 590 20.57 16.98 -17.43
C GLN A 590 21.34 17.10 -16.11
N LEU A 591 21.58 15.98 -15.40
CA LEU A 591 22.36 15.98 -14.16
C LEU A 591 23.77 16.53 -14.41
N LEU A 592 24.44 16.05 -15.45
CA LEU A 592 25.79 16.47 -15.82
C LEU A 592 25.85 17.96 -16.17
N THR A 593 24.87 18.46 -16.92
CA THR A 593 24.78 19.89 -17.26
C THR A 593 24.58 20.74 -16.00
N ASN A 594 23.76 20.28 -15.07
CA ASN A 594 23.51 20.97 -13.80
C ASN A 594 24.75 20.94 -12.88
N ALA A 595 25.45 19.82 -12.80
CA ALA A 595 26.68 19.67 -12.02
C ALA A 595 27.78 20.60 -12.56
N LEU A 596 27.97 20.64 -13.87
CA LEU A 596 28.91 21.56 -14.53
C LEU A 596 28.57 23.02 -14.30
N ARG A 597 27.27 23.36 -14.33
CA ARG A 597 26.80 24.71 -14.01
C ARG A 597 27.08 25.09 -12.54
N ALA A 598 27.07 24.11 -11.63
CA ALA A 598 27.45 24.28 -10.24
C ALA A 598 28.98 24.32 -10.02
N GLY A 599 29.78 24.09 -11.06
CA GLY A 599 31.25 24.09 -10.98
C GLY A 599 31.87 22.74 -10.64
N ASP A 600 31.09 21.65 -10.61
CA ASP A 600 31.61 20.30 -10.38
C ASP A 600 31.95 19.61 -11.72
N ALA A 601 33.26 19.48 -11.98
CA ALA A 601 33.78 18.84 -13.18
C ALA A 601 33.99 17.33 -13.04
N PHE A 602 33.94 16.75 -11.84
CA PHE A 602 34.25 15.32 -11.64
C PHE A 602 33.24 14.40 -12.31
N ASP A 603 31.98 14.83 -12.41
CA ASP A 603 30.94 14.07 -13.08
C ASP A 603 31.14 13.96 -14.60
N LEU A 604 32.05 14.75 -15.18
CA LEU A 604 32.46 14.61 -16.60
C LEU A 604 33.05 13.24 -16.92
N LEU A 605 33.57 12.50 -15.92
CA LEU A 605 33.97 11.11 -16.12
C LEU A 605 32.82 10.28 -16.70
N VAL A 606 31.59 10.52 -16.24
CA VAL A 606 30.41 9.80 -16.73
C VAL A 606 30.09 10.16 -18.18
N LEU A 607 30.25 11.43 -18.55
CA LEU A 607 30.10 11.85 -19.95
C LEU A 607 31.17 11.20 -20.84
N LYS A 608 32.41 11.14 -20.36
CA LYS A 608 33.54 10.51 -21.06
C LYS A 608 33.26 9.03 -21.32
N ASP A 609 32.96 8.26 -20.28
CA ASP A 609 32.74 6.82 -20.39
C ASP A 609 31.48 6.50 -21.22
N LEU A 610 30.41 7.30 -21.07
CA LEU A 610 29.21 7.18 -21.92
C LEU A 610 29.56 7.42 -23.39
N ASN A 611 30.33 8.46 -23.69
CA ASN A 611 30.73 8.78 -25.06
C ASN A 611 31.59 7.66 -25.65
N GLU A 612 32.62 7.20 -24.94
CA GLU A 612 33.51 6.12 -25.37
C GLU A 612 32.73 4.83 -25.65
N VAL A 613 31.84 4.44 -24.75
CA VAL A 613 31.13 3.15 -24.85
C VAL A 613 29.98 3.21 -25.87
N LEU A 614 29.24 4.31 -25.96
CA LEU A 614 28.10 4.45 -26.89
C LEU A 614 28.53 4.78 -28.32
N THR A 615 29.58 5.58 -28.51
CA THR A 615 30.00 6.05 -29.83
C THR A 615 31.24 5.34 -30.36
N GLY A 616 32.06 4.75 -29.48
CA GLY A 616 33.36 4.18 -29.83
C GLY A 616 34.46 5.23 -30.09
N ILE A 617 34.16 6.52 -29.86
CA ILE A 617 35.12 7.61 -30.01
C ILE A 617 35.97 7.67 -28.74
N VAL A 618 37.25 7.31 -28.87
CA VAL A 618 38.22 7.39 -27.78
C VAL A 618 39.16 8.54 -28.05
N VAL A 619 39.35 9.41 -27.06
CA VAL A 619 40.33 10.49 -27.16
C VAL A 619 41.69 9.93 -26.79
N HIS A 620 42.52 9.68 -27.80
CA HIS A 620 43.89 9.24 -27.62
C HIS A 620 44.80 10.43 -27.31
N SER A 621 45.47 10.41 -26.16
CA SER A 621 46.55 11.36 -25.85
C SER A 621 47.81 11.06 -26.65
N GLU A 622 48.06 9.79 -26.95
CA GLU A 622 49.18 9.29 -27.74
C GLU A 622 48.64 8.67 -29.03
N VAL A 623 48.93 9.30 -30.17
CA VAL A 623 48.45 8.87 -31.49
C VAL A 623 49.64 8.32 -32.26
N SER A 624 49.55 7.07 -32.74
CA SER A 624 50.60 6.47 -33.58
C SER A 624 50.68 7.15 -34.95
N ASP A 625 51.84 7.10 -35.61
CA ASP A 625 52.02 7.68 -36.96
C ASP A 625 50.98 7.14 -37.97
N LYS A 626 50.62 5.85 -37.88
CA LYS A 626 49.56 5.25 -38.72
C LYS A 626 48.17 5.83 -38.44
N GLN A 627 47.87 6.12 -37.17
CA GLN A 627 46.62 6.79 -36.80
C GLN A 627 46.65 8.25 -37.23
N LEU A 628 47.79 8.95 -37.13
CA LEU A 628 47.96 10.32 -37.62
C LEU A 628 47.76 10.41 -39.15
N GLU A 629 48.36 9.50 -39.91
CA GLU A 629 48.14 9.38 -41.37
C GLU A 629 46.67 9.08 -41.70
N GLY A 630 46.03 8.20 -40.93
CA GLY A 630 44.60 7.93 -41.06
C GLY A 630 43.73 9.15 -40.76
N LEU A 631 44.09 9.96 -39.76
CA LEU A 631 43.42 11.22 -39.42
C LEU A 631 43.61 12.31 -40.50
N ALA A 632 44.70 12.25 -41.28
CA ALA A 632 44.93 13.14 -42.41
C ALA A 632 44.20 12.70 -43.70
N GLY A 633 43.59 11.50 -43.71
CA GLY A 633 42.90 10.93 -44.86
C GLY A 633 41.47 11.42 -45.09
N GLY A 634 40.78 10.77 -46.03
CA GLY A 634 39.36 10.99 -46.29
C GLY A 634 38.46 10.62 -45.09
N ARG A 635 37.16 10.94 -45.15
CA ARG A 635 36.20 10.69 -44.06
C ARG A 635 36.26 9.26 -43.49
N GLU A 636 36.29 8.27 -44.37
CA GLU A 636 36.38 6.85 -44.00
C GLU A 636 37.67 6.51 -43.25
N LEU A 637 38.80 7.11 -43.64
CA LEU A 637 40.11 6.92 -42.99
C LEU A 637 40.16 7.62 -41.62
N ARG A 638 39.55 8.79 -41.50
CA ARG A 638 39.43 9.53 -40.23
C ARG A 638 38.56 8.80 -39.23
N GLU A 639 37.38 8.37 -39.66
CA GLU A 639 36.52 7.49 -38.86
C GLU A 639 37.29 6.21 -38.48
N ARG A 640 38.19 5.73 -39.35
CA ARG A 640 39.09 4.59 -39.07
C ARG A 640 40.13 4.84 -37.99
N ALA A 641 40.76 6.00 -37.98
CA ALA A 641 41.81 6.32 -37.03
C ALA A 641 41.33 6.67 -35.62
N ILE A 642 40.07 7.12 -35.46
CA ILE A 642 39.50 7.60 -34.17
C ILE A 642 39.03 6.46 -33.24
N VAL A 643 38.77 5.26 -33.78
CA VAL A 643 38.18 4.14 -33.02
C VAL A 643 39.27 3.18 -32.55
N SER A 644 39.24 2.79 -31.27
CA SER A 644 40.36 2.20 -30.52
C SER A 644 40.81 0.79 -30.90
N SER A 645 40.11 0.03 -31.77
CA SER A 645 40.61 -1.28 -32.25
C SER A 645 39.95 -1.74 -33.57
N ASN A 646 40.69 -2.52 -34.38
CA ASN A 646 40.21 -3.06 -35.67
C ASN A 646 39.28 -4.28 -35.52
N GLU A 647 39.42 -5.08 -34.45
CA GLU A 647 38.68 -6.35 -34.27
C GLU A 647 37.28 -6.19 -33.63
N GLU A 648 37.07 -5.17 -32.79
CA GLU A 648 35.76 -4.89 -32.18
C GLU A 648 34.80 -4.18 -33.16
N ARG A 649 35.36 -3.71 -34.29
CA ARG A 649 34.78 -2.76 -35.23
C ARG A 649 33.77 -3.37 -36.19
N GLU A 650 34.09 -4.50 -36.81
CA GLU A 650 33.18 -5.19 -37.75
C GLU A 650 31.94 -5.75 -37.04
N ARG A 651 32.08 -6.10 -35.76
CA ARG A 651 30.99 -6.64 -34.93
C ARG A 651 30.07 -5.55 -34.37
N SER A 652 30.55 -4.29 -34.25
CA SER A 652 29.89 -3.24 -33.45
C SER A 652 29.52 -1.95 -34.19
N SER A 653 29.91 -1.74 -35.45
CA SER A 653 29.63 -0.48 -36.19
C SER A 653 28.16 -0.05 -36.16
N LYS A 654 27.21 -0.98 -36.38
CA LYS A 654 25.77 -0.70 -36.27
C LYS A 654 25.33 -0.37 -34.84
N ALA A 655 25.99 -0.94 -33.83
CA ALA A 655 25.69 -0.67 -32.43
C ALA A 655 26.13 0.73 -32.02
N TRP A 656 27.33 1.16 -32.42
CA TRP A 656 27.82 2.51 -32.17
C TRP A 656 27.02 3.58 -32.91
N ALA A 657 26.63 3.32 -34.17
CA ALA A 657 25.76 4.23 -34.91
C ALA A 657 24.36 4.39 -34.26
N ARG A 658 23.87 3.37 -33.54
CA ARG A 658 22.65 3.47 -32.73
C ARG A 658 22.91 4.22 -31.42
N GLY A 659 24.01 3.92 -30.73
CA GLY A 659 24.39 4.58 -29.48
C GLY A 659 24.60 6.09 -29.67
N SER A 660 25.33 6.49 -30.71
CA SER A 660 25.53 7.89 -31.09
C SER A 660 24.21 8.61 -31.38
N ARG A 661 23.30 7.99 -32.15
CA ARG A 661 21.95 8.56 -32.40
C ARG A 661 21.14 8.70 -31.11
N ARG A 662 21.20 7.73 -30.21
CA ARG A 662 20.51 7.78 -28.91
C ARG A 662 21.05 8.89 -28.01
N LEU A 663 22.38 9.02 -27.92
CA LEU A 663 23.00 10.09 -27.13
C LEU A 663 22.69 11.47 -27.69
N LEU A 664 22.74 11.63 -29.02
CA LEU A 664 22.37 12.88 -29.69
C LEU A 664 20.89 13.22 -29.45
N ALA A 665 19.99 12.24 -29.62
CA ALA A 665 18.57 12.43 -29.34
C ALA A 665 18.31 12.79 -27.87
N ALA A 666 19.09 12.24 -26.93
CA ALA A 666 18.99 12.57 -25.52
C ALA A 666 19.42 14.02 -25.22
N LEU A 667 20.48 14.51 -25.88
CA LEU A 667 20.96 15.90 -25.77
C LEU A 667 20.06 16.92 -26.49
N GLN A 668 19.33 16.47 -27.52
CA GLN A 668 18.38 17.27 -28.30
C GLN A 668 16.92 16.96 -27.94
N HIS A 669 16.69 16.44 -26.73
CA HIS A 669 15.35 16.09 -26.28
C HIS A 669 14.53 17.35 -25.96
N GLY A 670 13.27 17.38 -26.42
CA GLY A 670 12.34 18.50 -26.23
C GLY A 670 12.53 19.65 -27.21
N ARG A 671 11.97 20.83 -26.89
CA ARG A 671 12.12 22.05 -27.70
C ARG A 671 13.58 22.50 -27.87
N PRO A 672 13.91 23.19 -28.98
CA PRO A 672 15.27 23.69 -29.26
C PRO A 672 15.89 24.50 -28.11
N GLU A 673 15.09 25.27 -27.39
CA GLU A 673 15.54 26.11 -26.26
C GLU A 673 15.99 25.29 -25.04
N ARG A 674 15.49 24.06 -24.90
CA ARG A 674 15.83 23.13 -23.81
C ARG A 674 16.88 22.10 -24.21
N HIS A 675 17.37 22.15 -25.45
CA HIS A 675 18.44 21.28 -25.90
C HIS A 675 19.69 21.51 -25.06
N LEU A 676 20.21 20.42 -24.50
CA LEU A 676 21.39 20.45 -23.65
C LEU A 676 22.69 20.46 -24.46
N ALA A 677 22.64 20.14 -25.76
CA ALA A 677 23.83 20.04 -26.60
C ALA A 677 24.68 21.34 -26.61
N LEU A 678 24.07 22.49 -26.91
CA LEU A 678 24.79 23.77 -26.96
C LEU A 678 25.21 24.27 -25.56
N PRO A 679 24.32 24.29 -24.54
CA PRO A 679 24.71 24.65 -23.18
C PRO A 679 25.86 23.79 -22.63
N LEU A 680 25.82 22.47 -22.85
CA LEU A 680 26.87 21.56 -22.39
C LEU A 680 28.20 21.86 -23.06
N LEU A 681 28.23 22.13 -24.37
CA LEU A 681 29.44 22.53 -25.09
C LEU A 681 30.04 23.84 -24.58
N VAL A 682 29.18 24.84 -24.31
CA VAL A 682 29.62 26.13 -23.76
C VAL A 682 30.18 25.94 -22.35
N LEU A 683 29.49 25.19 -21.48
CA LEU A 683 29.97 24.89 -20.13
C LEU A 683 31.30 24.14 -20.16
N LEU A 684 31.45 23.12 -21.02
CA LEU A 684 32.71 22.40 -21.21
C LEU A 684 33.85 23.33 -21.65
N ALA A 685 33.59 24.29 -22.54
CA ALA A 685 34.59 25.26 -22.98
C ALA A 685 34.99 26.25 -21.88
N GLN A 686 34.06 26.57 -20.97
CA GLN A 686 34.28 27.45 -19.82
C GLN A 686 35.06 26.77 -18.69
N GLN A 687 35.03 25.44 -18.60
CA GLN A 687 35.76 24.63 -17.60
C GLN A 687 37.29 24.58 -17.86
N ARG A 688 37.87 25.61 -18.48
CA ARG A 688 39.32 25.79 -18.61
C ARG A 688 39.90 26.32 -17.29
N HIS A 689 40.23 25.41 -16.39
CA HIS A 689 41.46 25.34 -15.57
C HIS A 689 41.35 24.23 -14.53
#